data_AF-A0A1Y1MKV0-F1
#
_entry.id   AF-A0A1Y1MKV0-F1
#
_cell.length_a   1.000
_cell.length_b   1.000
_cell.length_c   1.000
_cell.angle_alpha   90.00
_cell.angle_beta   90.00
_cell.angle_gamma   90.00
#
_symmetry.space_group_name_H-M   'P 1'
#
loop_
_entity.id
_entity.type
_entity.pdbx_description
1 polymer ?
#
loop_
_entity_poly.entity_id
_entity_poly.type
_entity_poly.pdbx_seq_one_letter_code
_entity_poly.pdbx_strand_id
1 'polypeptide(L)'
;MANRMSMFSVGSEGPGNQRAGGPQTAQVSTTTLLNAIHNIYLASQPHQLESSTSLVVNTWLTAAQGNPTVDSTLASKAWEHARRRAEDGCVILGSLHQSTPSVLTPFLTSFPFAIPSTLYKALDAVQPFLRCVTPYNPSTPRQAALGVALTLNLTGNLTAASLALSQGGIDTVNGLLNIPSEAGYRAFDVFYYLLTSASTPAEREFLGLKTPSSYTLLSRSGTYGPPSYLPTADDGASADDFRQALKDIGIKGSAHRNFISTLAGLLKLGNTLDYGVESEALEEICEDVSGLLGIEPDTLLRQCSTEDRWTFIGGLYESLVDWVISKANEAIAAQMTRIRNGDESPDGRGVRTPTSDQASGDTVSITIMEVPQITLGKALSMRSIFDDSQGINAEMIEDGVNVSPAGSSVLREMQQAVSDVGPDLGIMTGPEGRDRQHELEKREVVLEKIAYAAEEGGFLRKLLFPIDGEGINLGRAGRFDLPAVLGSNRLWYHLSLHPTDDSPTQLAALPSVTSAWSAGTVSRQLRSWRLPEWANRRNRNLDFTTDFDLDEFASRYAVLGCKDGKDGIESWVLERGWSNGEVFVGKDRVWMREGAWWEAESMLDLKPDHNDMNTPAMNINPFGSGFDTGYSANGSGYFPPQGIEPSFNGSNDQLMHSRNFSQSQVTVGQQNPHAPPSIAPTAMRNVSNGDYGLGNKGDTYKDDIYYNPEGDFTGTMDPELAKNKKLQTKEVSFGRRVWVGFVWALTFWLPSPLLR
;
A
#
# COMPACT_ATOMS: atom_id res chain seq x y z
N MET A 1 0.13 -58.49 -33.30
CA MET A 1 0.53 -59.13 -32.04
C MET A 1 1.51 -58.20 -31.35
N ALA A 2 1.01 -57.34 -30.47
CA ALA A 2 1.11 -57.48 -29.00
C ALA A 2 2.32 -56.72 -28.44
N ASN A 3 2.17 -55.41 -28.23
CA ASN A 3 3.01 -54.67 -27.29
C ASN A 3 2.30 -54.65 -25.93
N ARG A 4 2.95 -55.30 -24.96
CA ARG A 4 2.54 -55.36 -23.56
C ARG A 4 2.54 -53.95 -22.96
N MET A 5 1.41 -53.56 -22.40
CA MET A 5 1.34 -52.48 -21.42
C MET A 5 1.97 -52.94 -20.10
N SER A 6 2.83 -52.09 -19.53
CA SER A 6 3.24 -52.18 -18.12
C SER A 6 2.63 -50.98 -17.41
N MET A 7 1.58 -51.24 -16.63
CA MET A 7 1.05 -50.32 -15.64
C MET A 7 1.98 -50.32 -14.44
N PHE A 8 2.62 -49.18 -14.11
CA PHE A 8 3.02 -48.74 -12.75
C PHE A 8 3.79 -47.42 -12.88
N SER A 9 3.07 -46.29 -12.99
CA SER A 9 3.54 -44.96 -12.61
C SER A 9 2.33 -44.01 -12.59
N VAL A 10 1.59 -44.00 -11.47
CA VAL A 10 0.62 -42.95 -11.18
C VAL A 10 0.97 -42.43 -9.80
N GLY A 11 1.51 -41.22 -9.75
CA GLY A 11 1.84 -40.55 -8.49
C GLY A 11 2.99 -39.57 -8.57
N SER A 12 2.87 -38.52 -9.40
CA SER A 12 3.41 -37.16 -9.14
C SER A 12 3.26 -36.27 -10.38
N GLU A 13 2.08 -35.68 -10.59
CA GLU A 13 1.94 -34.47 -11.40
C GLU A 13 1.47 -33.35 -10.46
N GLY A 14 2.40 -32.53 -10.00
CA GLY A 14 2.12 -31.19 -9.49
C GLY A 14 2.19 -30.20 -10.65
N PRO A 15 1.32 -29.18 -10.72
CA PRO A 15 1.39 -28.19 -11.78
C PRO A 15 2.54 -27.22 -11.50
N GLY A 16 3.53 -27.21 -12.39
CA GLY A 16 4.59 -26.19 -12.40
C GLY A 16 5.97 -26.73 -12.07
N ASN A 17 6.57 -27.47 -13.01
CA ASN A 17 8.02 -27.56 -13.09
C ASN A 17 8.41 -27.74 -14.56
N GLN A 18 8.59 -26.63 -15.27
CA GLN A 18 9.24 -26.64 -16.58
C GLN A 18 10.75 -26.51 -16.34
N ARG A 19 11.49 -27.63 -16.46
CA ARG A 19 12.94 -27.58 -16.62
C ARG A 19 13.32 -27.40 -18.09
N ALA A 20 14.22 -26.44 -18.29
CA ALA A 20 15.24 -26.30 -19.32
C ALA A 20 14.80 -26.36 -20.80
N GLY A 21 14.63 -25.17 -21.41
CA GLY A 21 14.59 -24.97 -22.87
C GLY A 21 13.22 -24.67 -23.49
N GLY A 22 12.41 -23.78 -22.90
CA GLY A 22 11.08 -23.36 -23.39
C GLY A 22 10.93 -21.83 -23.53
N PRO A 23 9.96 -21.33 -24.32
CA PRO A 23 10.06 -20.13 -25.18
C PRO A 23 10.01 -18.81 -24.42
N GLN A 24 10.40 -17.71 -25.09
CA GLN A 24 9.97 -16.35 -24.72
C GLN A 24 8.52 -16.40 -24.22
N THR A 25 8.27 -15.92 -23.00
CA THR A 25 6.92 -15.89 -22.39
C THR A 25 5.92 -15.48 -23.47
N ALA A 26 4.96 -16.36 -23.78
CA ALA A 26 4.01 -16.15 -24.86
C ALA A 26 3.38 -14.76 -24.71
N GLN A 27 3.27 -14.01 -25.80
CA GLN A 27 2.76 -12.64 -25.75
C GLN A 27 1.40 -12.62 -25.06
N VAL A 28 1.30 -11.88 -23.95
CA VAL A 28 0.05 -11.72 -23.22
C VAL A 28 -0.83 -10.77 -24.03
N SER A 29 -1.93 -11.28 -24.57
CA SER A 29 -2.96 -10.48 -25.23
C SER A 29 -4.12 -10.21 -24.28
N THR A 30 -4.97 -9.22 -24.59
CA THR A 30 -6.21 -9.01 -23.83
C THR A 30 -7.10 -10.26 -23.83
N THR A 31 -7.15 -11.00 -24.94
CA THR A 31 -7.99 -12.22 -25.05
C THR A 31 -7.46 -13.34 -24.17
N THR A 32 -6.15 -13.57 -24.15
CA THR A 32 -5.55 -14.60 -23.30
C THR A 32 -5.74 -14.26 -21.82
N LEU A 33 -5.55 -12.99 -21.45
CA LEU A 33 -5.74 -12.53 -20.07
C LEU A 33 -7.22 -12.59 -19.64
N LEU A 34 -8.15 -12.21 -20.52
CA LEU A 34 -9.59 -12.30 -20.27
C LEU A 34 -10.03 -13.75 -20.00
N ASN A 35 -9.54 -14.71 -20.80
CA ASN A 35 -9.84 -16.12 -20.60
C ASN A 35 -9.25 -16.66 -19.29
N ALA A 36 -8.01 -16.26 -18.95
CA ALA A 36 -7.39 -16.62 -17.68
C ALA A 36 -8.21 -16.09 -16.50
N ILE A 37 -8.62 -14.82 -16.54
CA ILE A 37 -9.39 -14.17 -15.48
C ILE A 37 -10.80 -14.76 -15.35
N HIS A 38 -11.41 -15.18 -16.46
CA HIS A 38 -12.69 -15.89 -16.38
C HIS A 38 -12.54 -17.22 -15.62
N ASN A 39 -11.48 -17.98 -15.91
CA ASN A 39 -11.22 -19.25 -15.24
C ASN A 39 -10.92 -19.07 -13.74
N ILE A 40 -10.11 -18.09 -13.38
CA ILE A 40 -9.78 -17.85 -11.95
C ILE A 40 -11.00 -17.36 -11.17
N TYR A 41 -11.89 -16.60 -11.80
CA TYR A 41 -13.14 -16.14 -11.18
C TYR A 41 -14.05 -17.33 -10.86
N LEU A 42 -14.21 -18.26 -11.80
CA LEU A 42 -14.97 -19.48 -11.57
C LEU A 42 -14.33 -20.38 -10.48
N ALA A 43 -13.00 -20.39 -10.40
CA ALA A 43 -12.25 -21.18 -9.42
C ALA A 43 -12.04 -20.47 -8.06
N SER A 44 -12.40 -19.19 -7.94
CA SER A 44 -12.06 -18.34 -6.77
C SER A 44 -10.57 -18.41 -6.42
N GLN A 45 -9.71 -18.27 -7.43
CA GLN A 45 -8.25 -18.29 -7.30
C GLN A 45 -7.63 -16.97 -7.73
N PRO A 46 -6.45 -16.60 -7.21
CA PRO A 46 -5.67 -15.50 -7.75
C PRO A 46 -4.99 -15.89 -9.08
N HIS A 47 -4.67 -14.88 -9.89
CA HIS A 47 -3.83 -15.03 -11.08
C HIS A 47 -2.58 -14.17 -10.96
N GLN A 48 -1.43 -14.80 -11.02
CA GLN A 48 -0.15 -14.10 -11.08
C GLN A 48 0.08 -13.56 -12.50
N LEU A 49 0.17 -12.23 -12.65
CA LEU A 49 0.48 -11.58 -13.93
C LEU A 49 1.99 -11.61 -14.22
N GLU A 50 2.77 -11.35 -13.17
CA GLU A 50 4.22 -11.52 -13.07
C GLU A 50 4.60 -11.68 -11.59
N SER A 51 5.89 -11.81 -11.28
CA SER A 51 6.37 -12.12 -9.92
C SER A 51 5.87 -11.18 -8.83
N SER A 52 5.72 -9.89 -9.15
CA SER A 52 5.32 -8.83 -8.22
C SER A 52 3.85 -8.37 -8.33
N THR A 53 3.07 -8.91 -9.26
CA THR A 53 1.67 -8.50 -9.48
C THR A 53 0.72 -9.67 -9.56
N SER A 54 -0.37 -9.58 -8.79
CA SER A 54 -1.47 -10.53 -8.78
C SER A 54 -2.79 -9.86 -9.14
N LEU A 55 -3.66 -10.59 -9.83
CA LEU A 55 -5.00 -10.20 -10.21
C LEU A 55 -6.02 -11.10 -9.51
N VAL A 56 -7.06 -10.51 -8.93
CA VAL A 56 -8.19 -11.23 -8.33
C VAL A 56 -9.50 -10.64 -8.82
N VAL A 57 -10.58 -11.44 -8.77
CA VAL A 57 -11.92 -10.98 -9.14
C VAL A 57 -12.83 -11.12 -7.94
N ASN A 58 -13.38 -10.00 -7.47
CA ASN A 58 -14.22 -9.95 -6.29
C ASN A 58 -15.49 -9.16 -6.54
N THR A 59 -16.57 -9.55 -5.86
CA THR A 59 -17.83 -8.81 -5.79
C THR A 59 -18.16 -8.53 -4.32
N TRP A 60 -19.05 -7.59 -4.05
CA TRP A 60 -19.55 -7.39 -2.69
C TRP A 60 -20.18 -8.68 -2.12
N LEU A 61 -20.72 -9.57 -2.96
CA LEU A 61 -21.33 -10.82 -2.53
C LEU A 61 -20.28 -11.83 -2.05
N THR A 62 -19.12 -11.91 -2.73
CA THR A 62 -18.00 -12.74 -2.26
C THR A 62 -17.39 -12.18 -0.97
N ALA A 63 -17.34 -10.85 -0.84
CA ALA A 63 -16.91 -10.19 0.40
C ALA A 63 -17.89 -10.41 1.55
N ALA A 64 -19.20 -10.28 1.33
CA ALA A 64 -20.24 -10.46 2.35
C ALA A 64 -20.32 -11.89 2.89
N GLN A 65 -19.98 -12.89 2.05
CA GLN A 65 -19.89 -14.29 2.48
C GLN A 65 -18.57 -14.64 3.20
N GLY A 66 -17.70 -13.65 3.42
CA GLY A 66 -16.47 -13.80 4.19
C GLY A 66 -15.31 -14.48 3.46
N ASN A 67 -15.41 -14.71 2.15
CA ASN A 67 -14.38 -15.36 1.34
C ASN A 67 -14.04 -14.57 0.07
N PRO A 68 -13.63 -13.29 0.15
CA PRO A 68 -13.04 -12.63 -1.00
C PRO A 68 -11.73 -13.33 -1.39
N THR A 69 -11.51 -13.48 -2.69
CA THR A 69 -10.29 -14.08 -3.22
C THR A 69 -9.13 -13.11 -3.02
N VAL A 70 -8.07 -13.56 -2.35
CA VAL A 70 -6.80 -12.84 -2.15
C VAL A 70 -5.62 -13.73 -2.50
N ASP A 71 -4.48 -13.13 -2.81
CA ASP A 71 -3.25 -13.87 -3.15
C ASP A 71 -2.32 -13.97 -1.94
N SER A 72 -2.37 -15.11 -1.24
CA SER A 72 -1.49 -15.41 -0.11
C SER A 72 -0.04 -15.67 -0.53
N THR A 73 0.19 -16.06 -1.78
CA THR A 73 1.55 -16.26 -2.29
C THR A 73 2.28 -14.94 -2.46
N LEU A 74 1.56 -13.88 -2.88
CA LEU A 74 2.11 -12.53 -2.97
C LEU A 74 2.51 -11.99 -1.59
N ALA A 75 1.64 -12.16 -0.58
CA ALA A 75 1.95 -11.76 0.80
C ALA A 75 3.18 -12.51 1.36
N SER A 76 3.27 -13.81 1.07
CA SER A 76 4.42 -14.63 1.47
C SER A 76 5.71 -14.16 0.78
N LYS A 77 5.68 -13.84 -0.52
CA LYS A 77 6.83 -13.29 -1.24
C LYS A 77 7.28 -11.96 -0.68
N ALA A 78 6.36 -11.02 -0.48
CA ALA A 78 6.68 -9.72 0.11
C ALA A 78 7.32 -9.87 1.51
N TRP A 79 6.85 -10.82 2.31
CA TRP A 79 7.44 -11.14 3.61
C TRP A 79 8.83 -11.78 3.51
N GLU A 80 9.02 -12.71 2.58
CA GLU A 80 10.32 -13.36 2.33
C GLU A 80 11.37 -12.36 1.86
N HIS A 81 10.99 -11.45 0.96
CA HIS A 81 11.83 -10.34 0.53
C HIS A 81 12.24 -9.47 1.69
N ALA A 82 11.27 -8.98 2.47
CA ALA A 82 11.57 -8.09 3.60
C ALA A 82 12.58 -8.72 4.57
N ARG A 83 12.38 -9.98 4.96
CA ARG A 83 13.27 -10.64 5.95
C ARG A 83 14.64 -11.03 5.38
N ARG A 84 14.72 -11.49 4.11
CA ARG A 84 15.96 -12.03 3.52
C ARG A 84 16.82 -10.96 2.84
N ARG A 85 16.20 -9.96 2.22
CA ARG A 85 16.89 -8.81 1.60
C ARG A 85 17.09 -7.65 2.57
N ALA A 86 16.44 -7.67 3.74
CA ALA A 86 16.42 -6.52 4.65
C ALA A 86 15.93 -5.23 3.96
N GLU A 87 14.97 -5.36 3.03
CA GLU A 87 14.40 -4.24 2.27
C GLU A 87 12.97 -3.91 2.72
N ASP A 88 12.63 -2.62 2.74
CA ASP A 88 11.26 -2.20 2.98
C ASP A 88 10.38 -2.50 1.77
N GLY A 89 9.16 -2.98 2.02
CA GLY A 89 8.21 -3.38 0.99
C GLY A 89 6.88 -2.65 1.12
N CYS A 90 6.23 -2.40 -0.01
CA CYS A 90 4.88 -1.84 -0.05
C CYS A 90 3.99 -2.68 -0.98
N VAL A 91 2.90 -3.23 -0.44
CA VAL A 91 1.88 -3.95 -1.19
C VAL A 91 0.70 -3.02 -1.45
N ILE A 92 0.48 -2.68 -2.72
CA ILE A 92 -0.61 -1.83 -3.16
C ILE A 92 -1.83 -2.69 -3.49
N LEU A 93 -2.92 -2.46 -2.76
CA LEU A 93 -4.23 -3.05 -3.03
C LEU A 93 -5.02 -2.07 -3.89
N GLY A 94 -5.07 -2.33 -5.20
CA GLY A 94 -5.70 -1.47 -6.19
C GLY A 94 -7.07 -1.98 -6.64
N SER A 95 -8.06 -1.09 -6.70
CA SER A 95 -9.40 -1.39 -7.24
C SER A 95 -9.54 -0.90 -8.68
N LEU A 96 -9.88 -1.81 -9.60
CA LEU A 96 -10.04 -1.48 -11.03
C LEU A 96 -11.47 -1.02 -11.38
N HIS A 97 -12.40 -1.18 -10.45
CA HIS A 97 -13.82 -0.90 -10.64
C HIS A 97 -14.47 -0.38 -9.34
N GLN A 98 -15.45 0.52 -9.45
CA GLN A 98 -16.06 1.21 -8.30
C GLN A 98 -16.86 0.28 -7.37
N SER A 99 -17.39 -0.82 -7.91
CA SER A 99 -18.13 -1.85 -7.16
C SER A 99 -17.22 -2.90 -6.50
N THR A 100 -15.91 -2.75 -6.62
CA THR A 100 -14.97 -3.71 -6.03
C THR A 100 -14.95 -3.54 -4.50
N PRO A 101 -15.12 -4.61 -3.72
CA PRO A 101 -15.02 -4.53 -2.27
C PRO A 101 -13.58 -4.29 -1.81
N SER A 102 -13.42 -3.84 -0.57
CA SER A 102 -12.10 -3.83 0.08
C SER A 102 -11.60 -5.25 0.30
N VAL A 103 -10.31 -5.46 0.04
CA VAL A 103 -9.60 -6.70 0.35
C VAL A 103 -8.52 -6.50 1.43
N LEU A 104 -8.48 -5.34 2.09
CA LEU A 104 -7.45 -5.01 3.08
C LEU A 104 -7.39 -6.01 4.24
N THR A 105 -8.50 -6.17 4.96
CA THR A 105 -8.57 -7.11 6.10
C THR A 105 -8.30 -8.56 5.68
N PRO A 106 -8.93 -9.10 4.61
CA PRO A 106 -8.59 -10.44 4.10
C PRO A 106 -7.11 -10.60 3.71
N PHE A 107 -6.51 -9.61 3.05
CA PHE A 107 -5.11 -9.68 2.63
C PHE A 107 -4.17 -9.69 3.84
N LEU A 108 -4.45 -8.92 4.90
CA LEU A 108 -3.67 -8.97 6.14
C LEU A 108 -3.65 -10.38 6.75
N THR A 109 -4.76 -11.12 6.70
CA THR A 109 -4.80 -12.51 7.23
C THR A 109 -3.97 -13.51 6.41
N SER A 110 -3.46 -13.11 5.24
CA SER A 110 -2.69 -13.98 4.36
C SER A 110 -1.18 -14.01 4.66
N PHE A 111 -0.69 -13.13 5.55
CA PHE A 111 0.71 -13.12 5.96
C PHE A 111 1.06 -14.36 6.79
N PRO A 112 2.31 -14.86 6.70
CA PRO A 112 2.76 -16.06 7.39
C PRO A 112 3.10 -15.83 8.88
N PHE A 113 2.56 -14.78 9.50
CA PHE A 113 2.75 -14.44 10.90
C PHE A 113 1.45 -13.93 11.54
N ALA A 114 1.37 -14.08 12.86
CA ALA A 114 0.22 -13.64 13.63
C ALA A 114 0.12 -12.11 13.69
N ILE A 115 -1.04 -11.58 13.33
CA ILE A 115 -1.34 -10.15 13.44
C ILE A 115 -2.13 -9.89 14.74
N PRO A 116 -1.75 -8.87 15.54
CA PRO A 116 -2.41 -8.56 16.80
C PRO A 116 -3.90 -8.24 16.62
N SER A 117 -4.73 -8.78 17.50
CA SER A 117 -6.19 -8.58 17.44
C SER A 117 -6.61 -7.10 17.54
N THR A 118 -5.84 -6.26 18.25
CA THR A 118 -6.14 -4.81 18.33
C THR A 118 -6.00 -4.13 16.98
N LEU A 119 -5.18 -4.63 16.05
CA LEU A 119 -5.10 -4.05 14.70
C LEU A 119 -6.43 -4.20 13.94
N TYR A 120 -7.07 -5.36 14.03
CA TYR A 120 -8.39 -5.59 13.42
C TYR A 120 -9.46 -4.72 14.08
N LYS A 121 -9.47 -4.65 15.41
CA LYS A 121 -10.39 -3.78 16.15
C LYS A 121 -10.18 -2.30 15.82
N ALA A 122 -8.95 -1.88 15.58
CA ALA A 122 -8.62 -0.53 15.15
C ALA A 122 -9.15 -0.25 13.73
N LEU A 123 -9.04 -1.21 12.80
CA LEU A 123 -9.66 -1.10 11.48
C LEU A 123 -11.19 -1.01 11.60
N ASP A 124 -11.83 -1.83 12.43
CA ASP A 124 -13.27 -1.80 12.67
C ASP A 124 -13.74 -0.46 13.28
N ALA A 125 -12.91 0.16 14.11
CA ALA A 125 -13.17 1.50 14.66
C ALA A 125 -12.98 2.62 13.61
N VAL A 126 -12.11 2.45 12.61
CA VAL A 126 -11.81 3.51 11.62
C VAL A 126 -12.72 3.42 10.39
N GLN A 127 -13.11 2.21 9.97
CA GLN A 127 -13.88 1.99 8.74
C GLN A 127 -15.19 2.82 8.66
N PRO A 128 -16.02 2.96 9.70
CA PRO A 128 -17.27 3.72 9.61
C PRO A 128 -17.08 5.21 9.28
N PHE A 129 -15.87 5.75 9.47
CA PHE A 129 -15.53 7.11 9.09
C PHE A 129 -15.10 7.26 7.64
N LEU A 130 -14.68 6.16 7.01
CA LEU A 130 -14.10 6.15 5.67
C LEU A 130 -15.05 5.56 4.64
N ARG A 131 -16.13 4.89 5.08
CA ARG A 131 -17.07 4.14 4.25
C ARG A 131 -18.43 4.83 4.19
N CYS A 132 -19.05 4.78 3.03
CA CYS A 132 -20.42 5.22 2.81
C CYS A 132 -21.15 4.30 1.83
N VAL A 133 -22.48 4.26 1.91
CA VAL A 133 -23.30 3.50 0.97
C VAL A 133 -23.47 4.26 -0.35
N THR A 134 -23.29 3.57 -1.47
CA THR A 134 -23.65 4.06 -2.81
C THR A 134 -24.49 3.00 -3.56
N PRO A 135 -25.19 3.37 -4.64
CA PRO A 135 -25.94 2.41 -5.46
C PRO A 135 -25.08 1.28 -6.03
N TYR A 136 -23.78 1.49 -6.17
CA TYR A 136 -22.84 0.55 -6.79
C TYR A 136 -22.04 -0.27 -5.79
N ASN A 137 -21.90 0.23 -4.55
CA ASN A 137 -21.09 -0.41 -3.53
C ASN A 137 -21.65 -0.06 -2.12
N PRO A 138 -22.05 -1.07 -1.33
CA PRO A 138 -22.64 -0.86 -0.02
C PRO A 138 -21.64 -0.36 1.04
N SER A 139 -20.33 -0.43 0.78
CA SER A 139 -19.28 0.05 1.69
C SER A 139 -18.19 0.75 0.88
N THR A 140 -18.56 1.84 0.21
CA THR A 140 -17.68 2.59 -0.69
C THR A 140 -16.62 3.34 0.13
N PRO A 141 -15.32 3.03 -0.03
CA PRO A 141 -14.25 3.83 0.57
C PRO A 141 -14.14 5.23 -0.05
N ARG A 142 -13.85 6.23 0.79
CA ARG A 142 -13.70 7.65 0.41
C ARG A 142 -12.36 8.26 0.83
N GLN A 143 -11.42 7.47 1.32
CA GLN A 143 -10.05 7.90 1.56
C GLN A 143 -9.21 7.84 0.28
N ALA A 144 -8.19 8.69 0.14
CA ALA A 144 -7.23 8.61 -0.97
C ALA A 144 -6.38 7.33 -0.87
N ALA A 145 -5.78 7.08 0.29
CA ALA A 145 -5.15 5.80 0.62
C ALA A 145 -5.12 5.55 2.13
N LEU A 146 -5.26 4.29 2.53
CA LEU A 146 -5.11 3.82 3.92
C LEU A 146 -3.95 2.80 3.98
N GLY A 147 -2.95 3.09 4.81
CA GLY A 147 -1.77 2.27 4.99
C GLY A 147 -1.76 1.53 6.33
N VAL A 148 -1.37 0.27 6.29
CA VAL A 148 -1.06 -0.56 7.46
C VAL A 148 0.42 -0.90 7.40
N ALA A 149 1.23 -0.26 8.24
CA ALA A 149 2.66 -0.53 8.31
C ALA A 149 2.94 -1.62 9.34
N LEU A 150 3.65 -2.67 8.94
CA LEU A 150 4.03 -3.82 9.76
C LEU A 150 5.56 -3.85 9.87
N THR A 151 6.09 -3.57 11.05
CA THR A 151 7.53 -3.60 11.30
C THR A 151 7.97 -4.99 11.73
N LEU A 152 8.85 -5.61 10.96
CA LEU A 152 9.37 -6.94 11.18
C LEU A 152 10.83 -6.89 11.59
N ASN A 153 11.28 -7.87 12.37
CA ASN A 153 12.71 -8.15 12.46
C ASN A 153 13.16 -9.06 11.31
N LEU A 154 14.47 -9.20 11.09
CA LEU A 154 15.02 -10.07 10.03
C LEU A 154 14.74 -11.57 10.24
N THR A 155 14.22 -11.98 11.40
CA THR A 155 13.72 -13.36 11.60
C THR A 155 12.30 -13.55 11.05
N GLY A 156 11.63 -12.47 10.64
CA GLY A 156 10.27 -12.46 10.10
C GLY A 156 9.17 -12.31 11.15
N ASN A 157 9.50 -11.97 12.40
CA ASN A 157 8.53 -11.73 13.47
C ASN A 157 8.11 -10.27 13.53
N LEU A 158 6.83 -10.02 13.79
CA LEU A 158 6.26 -8.68 13.95
C LEU A 158 6.69 -8.03 15.27
N THR A 159 7.21 -6.81 15.19
CA THR A 159 7.74 -6.03 16.33
C THR A 159 6.95 -4.75 16.62
N ALA A 160 6.35 -4.16 15.59
CA ALA A 160 5.41 -3.04 15.70
C ALA A 160 4.40 -3.06 14.53
N ALA A 161 3.28 -2.37 14.71
CA ALA A 161 2.29 -2.15 13.66
C ALA A 161 1.64 -0.77 13.84
N SER A 162 1.23 -0.13 12.74
CA SER A 162 0.54 1.16 12.78
C SER A 162 -0.38 1.37 11.57
N LEU A 163 -1.39 2.22 11.76
CA LEU A 163 -2.34 2.67 10.75
C LEU A 163 -2.10 4.14 10.43
N ALA A 164 -2.17 4.51 9.15
CA ALA A 164 -2.10 5.92 8.74
C ALA A 164 -2.88 6.17 7.46
N LEU A 165 -3.43 7.38 7.32
CA LEU A 165 -3.97 7.87 6.05
C LEU A 165 -2.88 8.58 5.24
N SER A 166 -3.03 8.61 3.92
CA SER A 166 -2.17 9.47 3.09
C SER A 166 -2.50 10.94 3.28
N GLN A 167 -1.55 11.82 2.92
CA GLN A 167 -1.77 13.26 2.87
C GLN A 167 -2.91 13.69 1.90
N GLY A 168 -3.33 12.82 0.98
CA GLY A 168 -4.51 13.03 0.13
C GLY A 168 -5.82 13.14 0.92
N GLY A 169 -5.88 12.51 2.10
CA GLY A 169 -6.98 12.64 3.06
C GLY A 169 -8.26 11.92 2.68
N ILE A 170 -9.39 12.51 3.07
CA ILE A 170 -10.73 11.91 2.95
C ILE A 170 -11.58 12.81 2.04
N ASP A 171 -12.32 12.21 1.12
CA ASP A 171 -13.32 12.87 0.29
C ASP A 171 -14.58 13.19 1.11
N THR A 172 -14.47 14.21 1.96
CA THR A 172 -15.58 14.72 2.76
C THR A 172 -16.66 15.39 1.91
N VAL A 173 -16.32 15.79 0.67
CA VAL A 173 -17.26 16.39 -0.25
C VAL A 173 -18.30 15.36 -0.67
N ASN A 174 -17.91 14.23 -1.24
CA ASN A 174 -18.88 13.22 -1.67
C ASN A 174 -19.35 12.29 -0.54
N GLY A 175 -18.63 12.23 0.58
CA GLY A 175 -18.98 11.41 1.74
C GLY A 175 -19.84 12.11 2.80
N LEU A 176 -19.93 13.45 2.80
CA LEU A 176 -20.65 14.20 3.85
C LEU A 176 -21.32 15.48 3.34
N LEU A 177 -20.57 16.38 2.70
CA LEU A 177 -21.03 17.75 2.47
C LEU A 177 -21.92 17.90 1.23
N ASN A 178 -21.67 17.11 0.18
CA ASN A 178 -22.29 17.18 -1.13
C ASN A 178 -22.74 15.81 -1.65
N ILE A 179 -23.48 15.07 -0.83
CA ILE A 179 -24.00 13.75 -1.21
C ILE A 179 -24.97 13.90 -2.41
N PRO A 180 -24.92 13.02 -3.42
CA PRO A 180 -25.88 13.04 -4.51
C PRO A 180 -27.33 12.96 -4.01
N SER A 181 -28.24 13.69 -4.65
CA SER A 181 -29.68 13.68 -4.29
C SER A 181 -30.43 12.43 -4.78
N GLU A 182 -29.76 11.57 -5.53
CA GLU A 182 -30.31 10.30 -5.99
C GLU A 182 -30.48 9.31 -4.83
N ALA A 183 -31.51 8.48 -4.89
CA ALA A 183 -31.72 7.44 -3.89
C ALA A 183 -30.61 6.38 -3.96
N GLY A 184 -30.23 5.81 -2.80
CA GLY A 184 -29.18 4.82 -2.66
C GLY A 184 -27.82 5.36 -2.24
N TYR A 185 -27.66 6.70 -2.14
CA TYR A 185 -26.47 7.32 -1.57
C TYR A 185 -26.66 7.65 -0.08
N ARG A 186 -25.65 7.43 0.75
CA ARG A 186 -25.62 7.85 2.16
C ARG A 186 -24.36 8.64 2.47
N ALA A 187 -24.41 9.36 3.58
CA ALA A 187 -23.21 9.92 4.20
C ALA A 187 -22.33 8.80 4.78
N PHE A 188 -21.21 9.17 5.40
CA PHE A 188 -20.41 8.25 6.21
C PHE A 188 -21.24 7.48 7.24
N ASP A 189 -20.95 6.18 7.37
CA ASP A 189 -21.74 5.25 8.18
C ASP A 189 -21.80 5.65 9.65
N VAL A 190 -20.73 6.28 10.17
CA VAL A 190 -20.62 6.77 11.55
C VAL A 190 -21.80 7.66 11.98
N PHE A 191 -22.35 8.48 11.09
CA PHE A 191 -23.48 9.35 11.42
C PHE A 191 -24.78 8.57 11.60
N TYR A 192 -24.98 7.52 10.82
CA TYR A 192 -26.15 6.66 10.97
C TYR A 192 -26.02 5.81 12.22
N TYR A 193 -24.81 5.31 12.54
CA TYR A 193 -24.54 4.57 13.77
C TYR A 193 -24.79 5.42 15.02
N LEU A 194 -24.47 6.72 14.99
CA LEU A 194 -24.81 7.65 16.06
C LEU A 194 -26.34 7.76 16.29
N LEU A 195 -27.13 7.64 15.22
CA LEU A 195 -28.58 7.85 15.24
C LEU A 195 -29.40 6.58 15.53
N THR A 196 -28.76 5.40 15.63
CA THR A 196 -29.44 4.14 15.98
C THR A 196 -29.78 4.05 17.48
N SER A 197 -30.30 2.88 17.89
CA SER A 197 -30.56 2.53 19.30
C SER A 197 -29.29 2.31 20.12
N ALA A 198 -28.11 2.20 19.50
CA ALA A 198 -26.83 2.09 20.21
C ALA A 198 -26.53 3.35 21.05
N SER A 199 -27.11 4.48 20.69
CA SER A 199 -27.15 5.69 21.51
C SER A 199 -28.27 5.58 22.56
N THR A 200 -27.89 5.62 23.83
CA THR A 200 -28.83 5.52 24.96
C THR A 200 -29.83 6.68 24.98
N PRO A 201 -31.04 6.52 25.55
CA PRO A 201 -32.01 7.61 25.64
C PRO A 201 -31.45 8.89 26.27
N ALA A 202 -30.61 8.75 27.31
CA ALA A 202 -29.95 9.88 27.96
C ALA A 202 -28.92 10.56 27.05
N GLU A 203 -28.13 9.80 26.27
CA GLU A 203 -27.21 10.38 25.27
C GLU A 203 -28.00 11.12 24.19
N ARG A 204 -29.12 10.55 23.72
CA ARG A 204 -29.97 11.18 22.68
C ARG A 204 -30.59 12.49 23.16
N GLU A 205 -31.03 12.54 24.42
CA GLU A 205 -31.57 13.74 25.05
C GLU A 205 -30.47 14.81 25.22
N PHE A 206 -29.33 14.43 25.79
CA PHE A 206 -28.19 15.33 25.99
C PHE A 206 -27.66 15.93 24.68
N LEU A 207 -27.58 15.13 23.62
CA LEU A 207 -27.09 15.55 22.31
C LEU A 207 -28.18 16.21 21.44
N GLY A 208 -29.45 16.18 21.88
CA GLY A 208 -30.59 16.66 21.11
C GLY A 208 -30.73 15.98 19.75
N LEU A 209 -30.54 14.64 19.68
CA LEU A 209 -30.53 13.90 18.41
C LEU A 209 -31.93 13.70 17.83
N LYS A 210 -32.13 14.23 16.62
CA LYS A 210 -33.33 14.05 15.80
C LYS A 210 -33.21 12.86 14.84
N THR A 211 -34.25 12.59 14.06
CA THR A 211 -34.21 11.56 12.99
C THR A 211 -33.27 11.99 11.85
N PRO A 212 -32.68 11.04 11.09
CA PRO A 212 -31.77 11.36 9.99
C PRO A 212 -32.32 12.39 8.98
N SER A 213 -33.63 12.35 8.69
CA SER A 213 -34.31 13.29 7.79
C SER A 213 -34.31 14.75 8.27
N SER A 214 -34.04 15.01 9.55
CA SER A 214 -33.98 16.35 10.13
C SER A 214 -32.63 17.03 9.96
N TYR A 215 -31.64 16.34 9.39
CA TYR A 215 -30.30 16.88 9.15
C TYR A 215 -30.07 17.07 7.65
N THR A 216 -29.75 18.29 7.23
CA THR A 216 -29.51 18.67 5.83
C THR A 216 -28.40 17.82 5.19
N LEU A 217 -27.36 17.47 5.96
CA LEU A 217 -26.27 16.62 5.51
C LEU A 217 -26.70 15.18 5.21
N LEU A 218 -27.79 14.69 5.81
CA LEU A 218 -28.24 13.29 5.67
C LEU A 218 -29.52 13.15 4.83
N SER A 219 -30.33 14.20 4.72
CA SER A 219 -31.66 14.16 4.11
C SER A 219 -31.66 14.22 2.58
N ARG A 220 -30.55 14.65 1.98
CA ARG A 220 -30.46 14.98 0.55
C ARG A 220 -30.81 13.84 -0.41
N SER A 221 -30.41 12.61 -0.11
CA SER A 221 -30.69 11.43 -0.94
C SER A 221 -31.99 10.71 -0.57
N GLY A 222 -32.66 11.13 0.52
CA GLY A 222 -33.80 10.42 1.09
C GLY A 222 -33.51 8.97 1.54
N THR A 223 -32.23 8.57 1.61
CA THR A 223 -31.82 7.20 1.93
C THR A 223 -31.24 7.14 3.34
N TYR A 224 -31.91 6.44 4.24
CA TYR A 224 -31.57 6.43 5.67
C TYR A 224 -31.24 5.05 6.25
N GLY A 225 -31.73 3.99 5.61
CA GLY A 225 -31.47 2.61 6.01
C GLY A 225 -30.33 1.98 5.20
N PRO A 226 -29.83 0.81 5.63
CA PRO A 226 -28.90 0.03 4.82
C PRO A 226 -29.56 -0.50 3.54
N PRO A 227 -28.79 -0.90 2.52
CA PRO A 227 -29.34 -1.43 1.29
C PRO A 227 -30.18 -2.69 1.49
N SER A 228 -31.38 -2.73 0.93
CA SER A 228 -32.32 -3.85 1.10
C SER A 228 -31.85 -5.17 0.48
N TYR A 229 -30.91 -5.12 -0.46
CA TYR A 229 -30.31 -6.32 -1.07
C TYR A 229 -29.25 -6.99 -0.18
N LEU A 230 -28.94 -6.41 0.98
CA LEU A 230 -28.10 -7.01 2.02
C LEU A 230 -28.96 -7.36 3.24
N PRO A 231 -29.52 -8.59 3.33
CA PRO A 231 -30.39 -8.97 4.43
C PRO A 231 -29.70 -8.97 5.80
N THR A 232 -28.37 -9.09 5.82
CA THR A 232 -27.55 -9.07 7.03
C THR A 232 -27.09 -7.66 7.43
N ALA A 233 -27.35 -6.64 6.61
CA ALA A 233 -26.94 -5.28 6.93
C ALA A 233 -27.89 -4.71 7.99
N ASP A 234 -27.35 -4.47 9.18
CA ASP A 234 -28.05 -3.88 10.30
C ASP A 234 -27.18 -2.79 10.91
N ASP A 235 -27.61 -1.54 10.74
CA ASP A 235 -26.93 -0.37 11.31
C ASP A 235 -26.93 -0.41 12.85
N GLY A 236 -27.92 -1.06 13.49
CA GLY A 236 -27.99 -1.20 14.94
C GLY A 236 -26.88 -2.12 15.47
N ALA A 237 -26.79 -3.32 14.91
CA ALA A 237 -25.71 -4.27 15.24
C ALA A 237 -24.33 -3.69 14.90
N SER A 238 -24.19 -3.07 13.73
CA SER A 238 -22.92 -2.45 13.30
C SER A 238 -22.51 -1.29 14.22
N ALA A 239 -23.48 -0.53 14.75
CA ALA A 239 -23.21 0.53 15.72
C ALA A 239 -22.77 -0.02 17.07
N ASP A 240 -23.31 -1.16 17.52
CA ASP A 240 -22.86 -1.83 18.76
C ASP A 240 -21.43 -2.35 18.62
N ASP A 241 -21.11 -3.00 17.48
CA ASP A 241 -19.75 -3.46 17.16
C ASP A 241 -18.76 -2.28 17.08
N PHE A 242 -19.16 -1.20 16.41
CA PHE A 242 -18.38 0.04 16.35
C PHE A 242 -18.11 0.63 17.75
N ARG A 243 -19.13 0.69 18.62
CA ARG A 243 -18.95 1.17 20.00
C ARG A 243 -18.03 0.27 20.80
N GLN A 244 -18.04 -1.03 20.57
CA GLN A 244 -17.12 -1.96 21.21
C GLN A 244 -15.68 -1.75 20.69
N ALA A 245 -15.50 -1.57 19.38
CA ALA A 245 -14.21 -1.27 18.77
C ALA A 245 -13.61 0.03 19.31
N LEU A 246 -14.42 1.10 19.45
CA LEU A 246 -14.00 2.37 20.07
C LEU A 246 -13.50 2.18 21.52
N LYS A 247 -14.21 1.38 22.33
CA LYS A 247 -13.79 1.07 23.70
C LYS A 247 -12.46 0.31 23.73
N ASP A 248 -12.29 -0.63 22.82
CA ASP A 248 -11.10 -1.47 22.72
C ASP A 248 -9.86 -0.68 22.31
N ILE A 249 -10.01 0.38 21.50
CA ILE A 249 -8.94 1.34 21.20
C ILE A 249 -8.81 2.47 22.25
N GLY A 250 -9.54 2.39 23.36
CA GLY A 250 -9.39 3.30 24.50
C GLY A 250 -10.28 4.56 24.47
N ILE A 251 -11.18 4.70 23.49
CA ILE A 251 -12.16 5.80 23.46
C ILE A 251 -13.34 5.44 24.39
N LYS A 252 -13.27 5.92 25.63
CA LYS A 252 -14.26 5.65 26.68
C LYS A 252 -14.48 6.85 27.60
N GLY A 253 -15.55 6.83 28.39
CA GLY A 253 -15.83 7.85 29.40
C GLY A 253 -15.97 9.25 28.82
N SER A 254 -15.17 10.22 29.30
CA SER A 254 -15.18 11.60 28.77
C SER A 254 -14.75 11.69 27.32
N ALA A 255 -13.76 10.88 26.88
CA ALA A 255 -13.32 10.88 25.48
C ALA A 255 -14.44 10.46 24.53
N HIS A 256 -15.20 9.42 24.90
CA HIS A 256 -16.37 8.98 24.13
C HIS A 256 -17.47 10.03 24.08
N ARG A 257 -17.76 10.71 25.20
CA ARG A 257 -18.75 11.81 25.24
C ARG A 257 -18.37 12.96 24.33
N ASN A 258 -17.12 13.42 24.40
CA ASN A 258 -16.64 14.50 23.54
C ASN A 258 -16.64 14.11 22.06
N PHE A 259 -16.32 12.85 21.77
CA PHE A 259 -16.39 12.27 20.43
C PHE A 259 -17.81 12.31 19.85
N ILE A 260 -18.83 11.78 20.56
CA ILE A 260 -20.22 11.80 20.08
C ILE A 260 -20.82 13.21 20.04
N SER A 261 -20.41 14.10 20.97
CA SER A 261 -20.78 15.53 20.92
C SER A 261 -20.24 16.23 19.68
N THR A 262 -19.03 15.88 19.24
CA THR A 262 -18.43 16.42 18.02
C THR A 262 -19.22 16.00 16.78
N LEU A 263 -19.56 14.70 16.67
CA LEU A 263 -20.39 14.20 15.56
C LEU A 263 -21.79 14.84 15.53
N ALA A 264 -22.43 14.97 16.69
CA ALA A 264 -23.73 15.64 16.80
C ALA A 264 -23.64 17.13 16.41
N GLY A 265 -22.57 17.80 16.85
CA GLY A 265 -22.26 19.18 16.49
C GLY A 265 -22.10 19.37 14.99
N LEU A 266 -21.40 18.46 14.30
CA LEU A 266 -21.26 18.49 12.83
C LEU A 266 -22.61 18.37 12.12
N LEU A 267 -23.48 17.44 12.56
CA LEU A 267 -24.82 17.26 11.98
C LEU A 267 -25.70 18.50 12.15
N LYS A 268 -25.71 19.08 13.35
CA LYS A 268 -26.46 20.31 13.65
C LYS A 268 -25.93 21.50 12.87
N LEU A 269 -24.61 21.70 12.84
CA LEU A 269 -23.98 22.78 12.09
C LEU A 269 -24.27 22.68 10.58
N GLY A 270 -24.38 21.45 10.06
CA GLY A 270 -24.79 21.19 8.68
C GLY A 270 -26.15 21.79 8.29
N ASN A 271 -27.07 21.95 9.24
CA ASN A 271 -28.37 22.59 8.98
C ASN A 271 -28.26 24.09 8.70
N THR A 272 -27.11 24.69 8.96
CA THR A 272 -26.85 26.12 8.73
C THR A 272 -26.24 26.43 7.36
N LEU A 273 -25.99 25.39 6.56
CA LEU A 273 -25.34 25.51 5.25
C LEU A 273 -26.27 26.01 4.14
N ASP A 274 -27.58 26.05 4.38
CA ASP A 274 -28.54 26.64 3.45
C ASP A 274 -28.59 28.17 3.66
N TYR A 275 -28.49 28.93 2.56
CA TYR A 275 -28.59 30.39 2.59
C TYR A 275 -30.01 30.87 2.95
N GLY A 276 -31.02 30.01 2.86
CA GLY A 276 -32.41 30.32 3.21
C GLY A 276 -32.76 30.18 4.70
N VAL A 277 -31.81 29.85 5.57
CA VAL A 277 -32.09 29.66 7.01
C VAL A 277 -32.44 31.00 7.67
N GLU A 278 -33.56 31.01 8.40
CA GLU A 278 -34.03 32.18 9.16
C GLU A 278 -33.05 32.54 10.29
N SER A 279 -32.89 33.85 10.59
CA SER A 279 -31.92 34.33 11.60
C SER A 279 -32.13 33.71 12.97
N GLU A 280 -33.38 33.59 13.42
CA GLU A 280 -33.71 33.01 14.74
C GLU A 280 -33.34 31.54 14.82
N ALA A 281 -33.65 30.76 13.76
CA ALA A 281 -33.26 29.35 13.68
C ALA A 281 -31.73 29.18 13.59
N LEU A 282 -31.05 30.09 12.90
CA LEU A 282 -29.60 30.09 12.81
C LEU A 282 -28.96 30.34 14.19
N GLU A 283 -29.46 31.32 14.94
CA GLU A 283 -29.02 31.63 16.31
C GLU A 283 -29.19 30.41 17.23
N GLU A 284 -30.36 29.79 17.24
CA GLU A 284 -30.65 28.58 18.04
C GLU A 284 -29.66 27.44 17.71
N ILE A 285 -29.43 27.15 16.41
CA ILE A 285 -28.54 26.07 16.00
C ILE A 285 -27.09 26.37 16.42
N CYS A 286 -26.63 27.61 16.31
CA CYS A 286 -25.27 27.98 16.69
C CYS A 286 -25.05 27.95 18.21
N GLU A 287 -26.06 28.31 19.01
CA GLU A 287 -26.01 28.15 20.47
C GLU A 287 -25.94 26.66 20.86
N ASP A 288 -26.75 25.82 20.23
CA ASP A 288 -26.72 24.36 20.40
C ASP A 288 -25.33 23.78 20.07
N VAL A 289 -24.77 24.16 18.92
CA VAL A 289 -23.44 23.69 18.46
C VAL A 289 -22.33 24.20 19.38
N SER A 290 -22.45 25.44 19.88
CA SER A 290 -21.54 26.03 20.85
C SER A 290 -21.45 25.18 22.12
N GLY A 291 -22.59 24.75 22.69
CA GLY A 291 -22.62 23.88 23.87
C GLY A 291 -22.01 22.48 23.64
N LEU A 292 -22.05 21.97 22.40
CA LEU A 292 -21.50 20.66 22.05
C LEU A 292 -19.99 20.70 21.76
N LEU A 293 -19.52 21.77 21.11
CA LEU A 293 -18.14 21.89 20.64
C LEU A 293 -17.24 22.72 21.56
N GLY A 294 -17.81 23.48 22.51
CA GLY A 294 -17.08 24.40 23.39
C GLY A 294 -16.51 25.59 22.63
N ILE A 295 -17.35 26.24 21.81
CA ILE A 295 -16.99 27.45 21.03
C ILE A 295 -17.96 28.56 21.41
N GLU A 296 -17.52 29.82 21.42
CA GLU A 296 -18.43 30.96 21.56
C GLU A 296 -19.47 31.02 20.41
N PRO A 297 -20.79 31.13 20.69
CA PRO A 297 -21.82 31.17 19.64
C PRO A 297 -21.61 32.30 18.63
N ASP A 298 -21.17 33.48 19.11
CA ASP A 298 -20.93 34.66 18.28
C ASP A 298 -19.83 34.43 17.22
N THR A 299 -18.90 33.50 17.48
CA THR A 299 -17.89 33.10 16.49
C THR A 299 -18.54 32.43 15.29
N LEU A 300 -19.42 31.44 15.53
CA LEU A 300 -20.11 30.72 14.46
C LEU A 300 -21.14 31.60 13.73
N LEU A 301 -21.78 32.53 14.44
CA LEU A 301 -22.85 33.38 13.91
C LEU A 301 -22.32 34.58 13.11
N ARG A 302 -21.39 35.34 13.69
CA ARG A 302 -20.97 36.64 13.14
C ARG A 302 -19.62 36.58 12.46
N GLN A 303 -18.77 35.64 12.86
CA GLN A 303 -17.40 35.57 12.36
C GLN A 303 -17.21 34.50 11.29
N CYS A 304 -18.10 33.53 11.15
CA CYS A 304 -18.03 32.50 10.12
C CYS A 304 -19.12 32.70 9.07
N SER A 305 -18.71 32.79 7.80
CA SER A 305 -19.63 32.72 6.67
C SER A 305 -20.20 31.31 6.50
N THR A 306 -21.19 31.13 5.62
CA THR A 306 -21.68 29.80 5.22
C THR A 306 -20.56 28.93 4.65
N GLU A 307 -19.65 29.51 3.87
CA GLU A 307 -18.49 28.79 3.35
C GLU A 307 -17.45 28.45 4.43
N ASP A 308 -17.29 29.29 5.45
CA ASP A 308 -16.39 29.00 6.56
C ASP A 308 -16.94 27.83 7.38
N ARG A 309 -18.26 27.80 7.63
CA ARG A 309 -18.92 26.68 8.30
C ARG A 309 -18.82 25.38 7.49
N TRP A 310 -18.97 25.47 6.16
CA TRP A 310 -18.71 24.34 5.26
C TRP A 310 -17.29 23.79 5.40
N THR A 311 -16.31 24.70 5.34
CA THR A 311 -14.88 24.36 5.47
C THR A 311 -14.58 23.78 6.85
N PHE A 312 -15.20 24.34 7.90
CA PHE A 312 -15.06 23.87 9.27
C PHE A 312 -15.62 22.46 9.47
N ILE A 313 -16.79 22.13 8.92
CA ILE A 313 -17.38 20.78 9.04
C ILE A 313 -16.44 19.73 8.45
N GLY A 314 -15.95 19.95 7.22
CA GLY A 314 -15.00 19.03 6.59
C GLY A 314 -13.68 18.93 7.36
N GLY A 315 -13.15 20.08 7.79
CA GLY A 315 -11.93 20.18 8.58
C GLY A 315 -11.99 19.43 9.90
N LEU A 316 -13.03 19.70 10.69
CA LEU A 316 -13.23 19.08 12.00
C LEU A 316 -13.53 17.59 11.89
N TYR A 317 -14.30 17.17 10.87
CA TYR A 317 -14.53 15.74 10.63
C TYR A 317 -13.21 15.00 10.41
N GLU A 318 -12.36 15.50 9.51
CA GLU A 318 -11.08 14.87 9.21
C GLU A 318 -10.12 14.88 10.41
N SER A 319 -10.13 15.97 11.21
CA SER A 319 -9.33 16.05 12.45
C SER A 319 -9.79 15.02 13.48
N LEU A 320 -11.10 14.76 13.56
CA LEU A 320 -11.67 13.73 14.41
C LEU A 320 -11.21 12.34 13.98
N VAL A 321 -11.15 12.06 12.67
CA VAL A 321 -10.65 10.79 12.14
C VAL A 321 -9.17 10.60 12.45
N ASP A 322 -8.33 11.62 12.24
CA ASP A 322 -6.91 11.57 12.59
C ASP A 322 -6.72 11.28 14.09
N TRP A 323 -7.54 11.88 14.96
CA TRP A 323 -7.53 11.60 16.40
C TRP A 323 -7.94 10.15 16.74
N VAL A 324 -8.96 9.59 16.07
CA VAL A 324 -9.35 8.18 16.24
C VAL A 324 -8.20 7.25 15.81
N ILE A 325 -7.53 7.55 14.69
CA ILE A 325 -6.35 6.80 14.23
C ILE A 325 -5.19 6.89 15.23
N SER A 326 -4.96 8.06 15.83
CA SER A 326 -3.99 8.22 16.92
C SER A 326 -4.31 7.29 18.09
N LYS A 327 -5.58 7.19 18.51
CA LYS A 327 -6.01 6.28 19.58
C LYS A 327 -5.87 4.82 19.21
N ALA A 328 -6.18 4.46 17.97
CA ALA A 328 -5.89 3.14 17.43
C ALA A 328 -4.40 2.79 17.53
N ASN A 329 -3.51 3.68 17.09
CA ASN A 329 -2.06 3.47 17.12
C ASN A 329 -1.51 3.36 18.55
N GLU A 330 -1.99 4.20 19.49
CA GLU A 330 -1.67 4.08 20.92
C GLU A 330 -2.06 2.69 21.46
N ALA A 331 -3.26 2.19 21.11
CA ALA A 331 -3.74 0.88 21.56
C ALA A 331 -2.95 -0.28 20.94
N ILE A 332 -2.60 -0.20 19.65
CA ILE A 332 -1.77 -1.19 18.96
C ILE A 332 -0.37 -1.24 19.61
N ALA A 333 0.28 -0.09 19.81
CA ALA A 333 1.58 -0.01 20.45
C ALA A 333 1.57 -0.57 21.88
N ALA A 334 0.51 -0.30 22.63
CA ALA A 334 0.33 -0.87 23.97
C ALA A 334 0.19 -2.41 23.93
N GLN A 335 -0.56 -2.97 22.97
CA GLN A 335 -0.66 -4.43 22.81
C GLN A 335 0.68 -5.05 22.40
N MET A 336 1.38 -4.44 21.44
CA MET A 336 2.69 -4.92 21.00
C MET A 336 3.72 -4.93 22.14
N THR A 337 3.65 -3.95 23.05
CA THR A 337 4.49 -3.93 24.25
C THR A 337 4.17 -5.10 25.20
N ARG A 338 2.89 -5.41 25.41
CA ARG A 338 2.47 -6.57 26.23
C ARG A 338 2.87 -7.90 25.60
N ILE A 339 2.75 -8.02 24.27
CA ILE A 339 3.19 -9.21 23.53
C ILE A 339 4.70 -9.39 23.69
N ARG A 340 5.48 -8.31 23.57
CA ARG A 340 6.94 -8.33 23.76
C ARG A 340 7.35 -8.77 25.16
N ASN A 341 6.63 -8.33 26.17
CA ASN A 341 6.86 -8.72 27.57
C ASN A 341 6.43 -10.16 27.87
N GLY A 342 5.74 -10.85 26.94
CA GLY A 342 5.21 -12.20 27.13
C GLY A 342 3.86 -12.24 27.86
N ASP A 343 3.32 -11.09 28.26
CA ASP A 343 2.05 -10.96 29.00
C ASP A 343 0.84 -11.41 28.15
N GLU A 344 0.94 -11.25 26.83
CA GLU A 344 -0.07 -11.64 25.84
C GLU A 344 0.57 -12.41 24.68
N SER A 345 -0.18 -13.36 24.10
CA SER A 345 0.19 -13.97 22.82
C SER A 345 -0.42 -13.15 21.67
N PRO A 346 0.27 -13.02 20.53
CA PRO A 346 -0.27 -12.33 19.35
C PRO A 346 -1.59 -12.95 18.85
N ASP A 347 -1.78 -14.26 19.06
CA ASP A 347 -3.03 -14.99 18.74
C ASP A 347 -4.05 -15.01 19.90
N GLY A 348 -3.76 -14.34 21.03
CA GLY A 348 -4.58 -14.38 22.24
C GLY A 348 -4.57 -15.71 22.99
N ARG A 349 -3.73 -16.69 22.60
CA ARG A 349 -3.67 -18.04 23.18
C ARG A 349 -2.66 -18.20 24.34
N GLY A 350 -2.80 -17.37 25.37
CA GLY A 350 -2.09 -17.50 26.66
C GLY A 350 -0.70 -16.83 26.75
N VAL A 351 -0.17 -16.76 27.98
CA VAL A 351 1.10 -16.12 28.35
C VAL A 351 2.28 -16.97 27.87
N ARG A 352 3.28 -16.35 27.22
CA ARG A 352 4.53 -17.00 26.80
C ARG A 352 5.72 -16.41 27.57
N THR A 353 6.84 -17.13 27.61
CA THR A 353 8.10 -16.58 28.13
C THR A 353 8.53 -15.34 27.32
N PRO A 354 9.01 -14.26 27.97
CA PRO A 354 9.42 -13.03 27.29
C PRO A 354 10.44 -13.29 26.17
N THR A 355 10.23 -12.70 24.99
CA THR A 355 11.20 -12.75 23.87
C THR A 355 12.34 -11.76 24.14
N SER A 356 13.16 -12.07 25.13
CA SER A 356 14.16 -11.16 25.72
C SER A 356 15.34 -10.79 24.81
N ASP A 357 15.56 -11.46 23.68
CA ASP A 357 16.77 -11.29 22.86
C ASP A 357 16.56 -10.66 21.47
N GLN A 358 15.36 -10.15 21.13
CA GLN A 358 15.07 -9.65 19.77
C GLN A 358 15.15 -8.13 19.59
N ALA A 359 15.54 -7.38 20.62
CA ALA A 359 15.41 -5.91 20.64
C ALA A 359 16.56 -5.13 19.97
N SER A 360 17.63 -5.79 19.54
CA SER A 360 18.85 -5.14 19.01
C SER A 360 19.23 -5.61 17.61
N GLY A 361 18.26 -6.08 16.82
CA GLY A 361 18.46 -6.45 15.43
C GLY A 361 17.89 -5.40 14.48
N ASP A 362 18.41 -5.36 13.26
CA ASP A 362 17.85 -4.54 12.18
C ASP A 362 16.37 -4.91 11.94
N THR A 363 15.57 -3.89 11.61
CA THR A 363 14.14 -4.03 11.35
C THR A 363 13.79 -3.52 9.96
N VAL A 364 12.78 -4.11 9.35
CA VAL A 364 12.22 -3.74 8.06
C VAL A 364 10.73 -3.48 8.19
N SER A 365 10.17 -2.72 7.26
CA SER A 365 8.75 -2.40 7.21
C SER A 365 8.08 -3.01 5.97
N ILE A 366 6.91 -3.60 6.17
CA ILE A 366 5.99 -3.92 5.08
C ILE A 366 4.74 -3.06 5.23
N THR A 367 4.48 -2.20 4.26
CA THR A 367 3.29 -1.36 4.22
C THR A 367 2.24 -1.97 3.29
N ILE A 368 1.06 -2.29 3.82
CA ILE A 368 -0.09 -2.70 3.01
C ILE A 368 -0.95 -1.45 2.79
N MET A 369 -1.06 -1.03 1.53
CA MET A 369 -1.71 0.22 1.16
C MET A 369 -2.97 -0.04 0.33
N GLU A 370 -4.14 0.27 0.89
CA GLU A 370 -5.40 0.27 0.15
C GLU A 370 -5.56 1.60 -0.60
N VAL A 371 -5.61 1.53 -1.94
CA VAL A 371 -5.86 2.70 -2.82
C VAL A 371 -7.19 2.50 -3.53
N PRO A 372 -8.30 2.96 -2.94
CA PRO A 372 -9.64 2.71 -3.46
C PRO A 372 -9.97 3.55 -4.69
N GLN A 373 -9.40 4.76 -4.81
CA GLN A 373 -9.66 5.65 -5.93
C GLN A 373 -9.00 5.12 -7.20
N ILE A 374 -9.83 4.75 -8.18
CA ILE A 374 -9.39 4.09 -9.42
C ILE A 374 -8.39 4.96 -10.19
N THR A 375 -8.60 6.28 -10.24
CA THR A 375 -7.70 7.22 -10.95
C THR A 375 -6.33 7.27 -10.29
N LEU A 376 -6.27 7.37 -8.95
CA LEU A 376 -5.03 7.37 -8.18
C LEU A 376 -4.30 6.03 -8.30
N GLY A 377 -5.02 4.93 -8.09
CA GLY A 377 -4.50 3.56 -8.24
C GLY A 377 -3.92 3.31 -9.63
N LYS A 378 -4.60 3.79 -10.67
CA LYS A 378 -4.14 3.69 -12.06
C LYS A 378 -2.86 4.51 -12.26
N ALA A 379 -2.87 5.77 -11.83
CA ALA A 379 -1.75 6.68 -12.04
C ALA A 379 -0.47 6.19 -11.36
N LEU A 380 -0.55 5.80 -10.08
CA LEU A 380 0.61 5.31 -9.32
C LEU A 380 1.19 4.04 -9.94
N SER A 381 0.31 3.10 -10.31
CA SER A 381 0.72 1.80 -10.84
C SER A 381 1.32 1.95 -12.24
N MET A 382 0.66 2.71 -13.12
CA MET A 382 1.19 2.95 -14.47
C MET A 382 2.51 3.72 -14.43
N ARG A 383 2.65 4.71 -13.54
CA ARG A 383 3.91 5.46 -13.39
C ARG A 383 5.05 4.55 -12.96
N SER A 384 4.87 3.72 -11.94
CA SER A 384 5.91 2.78 -11.49
C SER A 384 6.34 1.77 -12.56
N ILE A 385 5.42 1.36 -13.44
CA ILE A 385 5.68 0.29 -14.42
C ILE A 385 6.21 0.83 -15.75
N PHE A 386 5.70 1.96 -16.22
CA PHE A 386 5.97 2.50 -17.55
C PHE A 386 6.88 3.72 -17.58
N ASP A 387 7.10 4.40 -16.45
CA ASP A 387 8.06 5.51 -16.38
C ASP A 387 9.48 4.96 -16.24
N ASP A 388 10.30 5.23 -17.26
CA ASP A 388 11.71 4.84 -17.32
C ASP A 388 12.64 5.86 -16.63
N SER A 389 12.10 7.02 -16.23
CA SER A 389 12.89 8.12 -15.66
C SER A 389 12.95 8.12 -14.13
N GLN A 390 12.23 7.21 -13.46
CA GLN A 390 12.12 7.18 -12.02
C GLN A 390 12.10 5.76 -11.44
N GLY A 391 12.47 5.67 -10.17
CA GLY A 391 12.46 4.43 -9.39
C GLY A 391 13.37 3.35 -9.98
N ILE A 392 13.01 2.10 -9.72
CA ILE A 392 13.82 0.94 -10.11
C ILE A 392 14.10 0.85 -11.61
N ASN A 393 13.20 1.35 -12.47
CA ASN A 393 13.41 1.30 -13.91
C ASN A 393 14.59 2.21 -14.31
N ALA A 394 14.71 3.39 -13.70
CA ALA A 394 15.84 4.29 -13.96
C ALA A 394 17.15 3.69 -13.45
N GLU A 395 17.16 3.13 -12.25
CA GLU A 395 18.33 2.47 -11.66
C GLU A 395 18.83 1.32 -12.55
N MET A 396 17.91 0.48 -13.05
CA MET A 396 18.25 -0.59 -13.98
C MET A 396 18.89 -0.09 -15.28
N ILE A 397 18.36 1.00 -15.85
CA ILE A 397 18.90 1.59 -17.10
C ILE A 397 20.28 2.18 -16.86
N GLU A 398 20.49 2.88 -15.73
CA GLU A 398 21.78 3.43 -15.34
C GLU A 398 22.84 2.33 -15.17
N ASP A 399 22.44 1.19 -14.60
CA ASP A 399 23.27 0.02 -14.39
C ASP A 399 23.51 -0.82 -15.66
N GLY A 400 22.88 -0.46 -16.78
CA GLY A 400 23.13 -1.00 -18.11
C GLY A 400 22.14 -2.06 -18.60
N VAL A 401 21.02 -2.27 -17.91
CA VAL A 401 19.93 -3.12 -18.40
C VAL A 401 19.32 -2.49 -19.65
N ASN A 402 19.23 -3.25 -20.74
CA ASN A 402 18.63 -2.75 -21.97
C ASN A 402 17.10 -2.86 -21.89
N VAL A 403 16.44 -1.73 -21.66
CA VAL A 403 14.99 -1.64 -21.54
C VAL A 403 14.39 -1.10 -22.84
N SER A 404 13.51 -1.88 -23.48
CA SER A 404 12.69 -1.34 -24.57
C SER A 404 11.69 -0.31 -24.02
N PRO A 405 11.67 0.92 -24.57
CA PRO A 405 10.69 1.93 -24.18
C PRO A 405 9.26 1.44 -24.37
N ALA A 406 8.35 1.88 -23.50
CA ALA A 406 6.93 1.62 -23.67
C ALA A 406 6.38 2.35 -24.92
N GLY A 407 5.30 1.82 -25.49
CA GLY A 407 4.64 2.46 -26.64
C GLY A 407 4.15 3.87 -26.30
N SER A 408 4.24 4.80 -27.26
CA SER A 408 3.87 6.21 -27.06
C SER A 408 2.41 6.40 -26.60
N SER A 409 1.50 5.52 -27.02
CA SER A 409 0.10 5.53 -26.56
C SER A 409 -0.05 5.18 -25.09
N VAL A 410 0.80 4.29 -24.56
CA VAL A 410 0.84 3.89 -23.14
C VAL A 410 1.41 5.04 -22.31
N LEU A 411 2.54 5.63 -22.76
CA LEU A 411 3.17 6.76 -22.08
C LEU A 411 2.24 7.98 -22.00
N ARG A 412 1.52 8.31 -23.08
CA ARG A 412 0.55 9.41 -23.07
C ARG A 412 -0.59 9.16 -22.09
N GLU A 413 -1.10 7.94 -22.01
CA GLU A 413 -2.17 7.61 -21.07
C GLU A 413 -1.69 7.60 -19.62
N MET A 414 -0.47 7.12 -19.37
CA MET A 414 0.19 7.23 -18.07
C MET A 414 0.34 8.69 -17.65
N GLN A 415 0.87 9.55 -18.53
CA GLN A 415 1.06 10.98 -18.25
C GLN A 415 -0.26 11.69 -17.96
N GLN A 416 -1.33 11.34 -18.71
CA GLN A 416 -2.66 11.86 -18.42
C GLN A 416 -3.14 11.42 -17.04
N ALA A 417 -3.06 10.12 -16.73
CA ALA A 417 -3.48 9.60 -15.43
C ALA A 417 -2.71 10.26 -14.28
N VAL A 418 -1.40 10.47 -14.43
CA VAL A 418 -0.57 11.18 -13.44
C VAL A 418 -0.96 12.66 -13.32
N SER A 419 -1.32 13.31 -14.43
CA SER A 419 -1.75 14.70 -14.42
C SER A 419 -3.08 14.91 -13.69
N ASP A 420 -4.00 13.94 -13.75
CA ASP A 420 -5.35 14.00 -13.15
C ASP A 420 -5.34 13.79 -11.61
N VAL A 421 -4.21 13.33 -11.05
CA VAL A 421 -4.01 13.12 -9.60
C VAL A 421 -2.67 13.69 -9.14
N GLY A 422 -2.17 14.70 -9.86
CA GLY A 422 -0.87 15.31 -9.60
C GLY A 422 -0.64 15.66 -8.12
N PRO A 423 -1.58 16.34 -7.44
CA PRO A 423 -1.43 16.72 -6.04
C PRO A 423 -1.19 15.55 -5.08
N ASP A 424 -1.91 14.43 -5.25
CA ASP A 424 -1.75 13.23 -4.41
C ASP A 424 -0.39 12.53 -4.65
N LEU A 425 0.21 12.75 -5.81
CA LEU A 425 1.54 12.28 -6.17
C LEU A 425 2.65 13.33 -5.91
N GLY A 426 2.36 14.38 -5.15
CA GLY A 426 3.31 15.43 -4.75
C GLY A 426 3.62 16.45 -5.86
N ILE A 427 2.86 16.46 -6.95
CA ILE A 427 3.06 17.36 -8.09
C ILE A 427 2.12 18.57 -7.96
N MET A 428 2.62 19.66 -7.38
CA MET A 428 1.84 20.88 -7.13
C MET A 428 1.95 21.95 -8.25
N THR A 429 2.69 21.70 -9.32
CA THR A 429 2.97 22.69 -10.38
C THR A 429 1.80 22.90 -11.35
N GLY A 430 0.82 21.99 -11.37
CA GLY A 430 -0.34 22.04 -12.26
C GLY A 430 -1.48 22.96 -11.80
N PRO A 431 -2.56 23.10 -12.60
CA PRO A 431 -3.80 23.75 -12.17
C PRO A 431 -4.39 23.10 -10.91
N GLU A 432 -4.52 21.78 -10.89
CA GLU A 432 -5.05 21.02 -9.75
C GLU A 432 -4.22 21.22 -8.48
N GLY A 433 -2.90 21.32 -8.61
CA GLY A 433 -2.00 21.61 -7.48
C GLY A 433 -2.21 23.00 -6.89
N ARG A 434 -2.47 24.01 -7.74
CA ARG A 434 -2.80 25.37 -7.29
C ARG A 434 -4.15 25.43 -6.60
N ASP A 435 -5.15 24.72 -7.14
CA ASP A 435 -6.48 24.65 -6.53
C ASP A 435 -6.43 23.95 -5.17
N ARG A 436 -5.74 22.81 -5.08
CA ARG A 436 -5.50 22.08 -3.82
C ARG A 436 -4.78 22.95 -2.79
N GLN A 437 -3.75 23.70 -3.21
CA GLN A 437 -3.02 24.60 -2.32
C GLN A 437 -3.93 25.70 -1.76
N HIS A 438 -4.74 26.32 -2.61
CA HIS A 438 -5.69 27.35 -2.19
C HIS A 438 -6.76 26.80 -1.22
N GLU A 439 -7.25 25.58 -1.46
CA GLU A 439 -8.18 24.91 -0.55
C GLU A 439 -7.55 24.64 0.83
N LEU A 440 -6.30 24.18 0.86
CA LEU A 440 -5.55 23.94 2.10
C LEU A 440 -5.31 25.24 2.88
N GLU A 441 -4.92 26.32 2.20
CA GLU A 441 -4.72 27.63 2.82
C GLU A 441 -6.02 28.19 3.40
N LYS A 442 -7.13 28.15 2.64
CA LYS A 442 -8.45 28.56 3.14
C LYS A 442 -8.85 27.77 4.37
N ARG A 443 -8.63 26.45 4.32
CA ARG A 443 -8.93 25.54 5.43
C ARG A 443 -8.10 25.88 6.66
N GLU A 444 -6.80 26.10 6.51
CA GLU A 444 -5.89 26.47 7.60
C GLU A 444 -6.38 27.74 8.31
N VAL A 445 -6.68 28.80 7.56
CA VAL A 445 -7.15 30.08 8.09
C VAL A 445 -8.47 29.94 8.85
N VAL A 446 -9.44 29.22 8.29
CA VAL A 446 -10.76 29.04 8.92
C VAL A 446 -10.64 28.22 10.22
N LEU A 447 -9.87 27.14 10.18
CA LEU A 447 -9.70 26.27 11.34
C LEU A 447 -8.91 26.93 12.46
N GLU A 448 -7.86 27.66 12.12
CA GLU A 448 -7.04 28.39 13.10
C GLU A 448 -7.89 29.44 13.83
N LYS A 449 -8.68 30.21 13.08
CA LYS A 449 -9.62 31.20 13.65
C LYS A 449 -10.57 30.56 14.67
N ILE A 450 -11.20 29.45 14.30
CA ILE A 450 -12.16 28.77 15.18
C ILE A 450 -11.45 28.12 16.38
N ALA A 451 -10.24 27.58 16.17
CA ALA A 451 -9.48 26.95 17.23
C ALA A 451 -9.04 27.94 18.34
N TYR A 452 -8.76 29.19 17.99
CA TYR A 452 -8.49 30.25 18.98
C TYR A 452 -9.74 30.75 19.72
N ALA A 453 -10.91 30.62 19.11
CA ALA A 453 -12.19 30.96 19.75
C ALA A 453 -12.74 29.81 20.62
N ALA A 454 -12.18 28.61 20.51
CA ALA A 454 -12.56 27.45 21.30
C ALA A 454 -12.01 27.53 22.74
N GLU A 455 -12.72 26.90 23.68
CA GLU A 455 -12.31 26.85 25.09
C GLU A 455 -10.89 26.28 25.26
N GLU A 456 -10.10 26.93 26.13
CA GLU A 456 -8.74 26.50 26.43
C GLU A 456 -8.73 25.11 27.11
N GLY A 457 -7.94 24.19 26.56
CA GLY A 457 -7.93 22.79 27.00
C GLY A 457 -9.15 21.96 26.58
N GLY A 458 -10.11 22.58 25.87
CA GLY A 458 -11.29 21.94 25.28
C GLY A 458 -10.93 20.86 24.26
N PHE A 459 -11.87 19.95 24.00
CA PHE A 459 -11.63 18.84 23.07
C PHE A 459 -11.42 19.30 21.63
N LEU A 460 -12.22 20.27 21.17
CA LEU A 460 -12.07 20.85 19.83
C LEU A 460 -10.66 21.41 19.59
N ARG A 461 -10.13 22.17 20.55
CA ARG A 461 -8.79 22.75 20.45
C ARG A 461 -7.72 21.67 20.35
N LYS A 462 -7.87 20.55 21.07
CA LYS A 462 -6.97 19.38 20.98
C LYS A 462 -7.07 18.64 19.63
N LEU A 463 -8.24 18.65 18.98
CA LEU A 463 -8.39 18.06 17.65
C LEU A 463 -7.70 18.92 16.58
N LEU A 464 -7.87 20.24 16.66
CA LEU A 464 -7.34 21.17 15.66
C LEU A 464 -5.84 21.48 15.85
N PHE A 465 -5.36 21.45 17.10
CA PHE A 465 -3.94 21.54 17.46
C PHE A 465 -3.47 20.19 18.07
N PRO A 466 -3.22 19.17 17.25
CA PRO A 466 -2.75 17.88 17.75
C PRO A 466 -1.35 17.96 18.37
N ILE A 467 -0.53 18.91 17.92
CA ILE A 467 0.82 19.18 18.42
C ILE A 467 0.88 20.66 18.85
N ASP A 468 1.20 20.90 20.12
CA ASP A 468 1.26 22.24 20.68
C ASP A 468 2.37 23.07 20.01
N GLY A 469 2.00 24.25 19.49
CA GLY A 469 2.95 25.22 18.94
C GLY A 469 3.23 25.09 17.43
N GLU A 470 2.71 24.06 16.75
CA GLU A 470 2.90 23.87 15.30
C GLU A 470 1.76 24.41 14.43
N GLY A 471 0.74 25.04 15.02
CA GLY A 471 -0.43 25.54 14.29
C GLY A 471 -1.34 24.43 13.76
N ILE A 472 -2.14 24.73 12.74
CA ILE A 472 -3.06 23.76 12.13
C ILE A 472 -2.28 22.82 11.20
N ASN A 473 -1.98 21.61 11.69
CA ASN A 473 -1.27 20.56 10.95
C ASN A 473 -2.18 19.44 10.41
N LEU A 474 -3.42 19.82 10.09
CA LEU A 474 -4.42 18.91 9.59
C LEU A 474 -4.02 18.33 8.24
N GLY A 475 -4.07 17.01 8.12
CA GLY A 475 -3.60 16.33 6.91
C GLY A 475 -2.11 16.04 6.85
N ARG A 476 -1.34 16.44 7.86
CA ARG A 476 0.12 16.19 7.95
C ARG A 476 0.48 15.35 9.18
N ALA A 477 -0.03 15.73 10.35
CA ALA A 477 0.27 15.02 11.59
C ALA A 477 -0.29 13.57 11.55
N GLY A 478 0.58 12.58 11.79
CA GLY A 478 0.20 11.16 11.78
C GLY A 478 -0.14 10.58 10.41
N ARG A 479 0.15 11.30 9.32
CA ARG A 479 -0.10 10.86 7.94
C ARG A 479 1.19 10.45 7.24
N PHE A 480 1.07 9.57 6.24
CA PHE A 480 2.20 9.20 5.39
C PHE A 480 2.19 9.97 4.08
N ASP A 481 3.39 10.30 3.58
CA ASP A 481 3.59 10.89 2.27
C ASP A 481 3.64 9.79 1.20
N LEU A 482 2.68 9.80 0.28
CA LEU A 482 2.51 8.73 -0.71
C LEU A 482 3.73 8.61 -1.64
N PRO A 483 4.20 9.69 -2.29
CA PRO A 483 5.47 9.69 -3.04
C PRO A 483 6.67 9.14 -2.27
N ALA A 484 6.85 9.54 -1.01
CA ALA A 484 7.97 9.06 -0.21
C ALA A 484 7.90 7.54 0.01
N VAL A 485 6.71 7.01 0.35
CA VAL A 485 6.52 5.56 0.52
C VAL A 485 6.78 4.83 -0.80
N LEU A 486 6.24 5.34 -1.92
CA LEU A 486 6.42 4.71 -3.23
C LEU A 486 7.88 4.70 -3.72
N GLY A 487 8.66 5.73 -3.37
CA GLY A 487 10.06 5.86 -3.77
C GLY A 487 11.06 5.12 -2.87
N SER A 488 10.66 4.75 -1.65
CA SER A 488 11.54 4.11 -0.66
C SER A 488 11.29 2.61 -0.47
N ASN A 489 10.22 2.06 -1.04
CA ASN A 489 9.79 0.68 -0.83
C ASN A 489 9.81 -0.13 -2.12
N ARG A 490 10.09 -1.43 -2.01
CA ARG A 490 9.84 -2.40 -3.08
C ARG A 490 8.34 -2.54 -3.31
N LEU A 491 7.87 -2.25 -4.51
CA LEU A 491 6.43 -2.24 -4.81
C LEU A 491 5.92 -3.61 -5.28
N TRP A 492 4.82 -4.04 -4.68
CA TRP A 492 4.05 -5.24 -5.02
C TRP A 492 2.60 -4.84 -5.30
N TYR A 493 1.94 -5.50 -6.24
CA TYR A 493 0.59 -5.13 -6.68
C TYR A 493 -0.41 -6.26 -6.51
N HIS A 494 -1.50 -5.96 -5.81
CA HIS A 494 -2.67 -6.83 -5.70
C HIS A 494 -3.89 -6.09 -6.28
N LEU A 495 -4.22 -6.40 -7.54
CA LEU A 495 -5.22 -5.67 -8.29
C LEU A 495 -6.54 -6.45 -8.30
N SER A 496 -7.60 -5.80 -7.81
CA SER A 496 -8.94 -6.38 -7.73
C SER A 496 -9.82 -5.90 -8.88
N LEU A 497 -10.34 -6.85 -9.65
CA LEU A 497 -11.29 -6.64 -10.75
C LEU A 497 -12.72 -6.94 -10.29
N HIS A 498 -13.68 -6.36 -11.01
CA HIS A 498 -15.10 -6.69 -10.85
C HIS A 498 -15.65 -7.36 -12.12
N PRO A 499 -16.44 -8.44 -12.01
CA PRO A 499 -16.81 -9.27 -13.16
C PRO A 499 -17.92 -8.67 -14.06
N THR A 500 -18.68 -7.68 -13.60
CA THR A 500 -19.81 -7.08 -14.35
C THR A 500 -20.04 -5.60 -13.99
N ASP A 501 -20.85 -4.87 -14.77
CA ASP A 501 -21.33 -3.52 -14.44
C ASP A 501 -22.73 -3.55 -13.79
N ASP A 502 -23.30 -4.73 -13.57
CA ASP A 502 -24.63 -4.91 -13.00
C ASP A 502 -24.71 -4.35 -11.57
N SER A 503 -25.90 -3.86 -11.21
CA SER A 503 -26.14 -3.31 -9.88
C SER A 503 -26.02 -4.40 -8.80
N PRO A 504 -25.58 -4.04 -7.58
CA PRO A 504 -25.58 -4.96 -6.44
C PRO A 504 -26.92 -5.66 -6.23
N THR A 505 -28.05 -4.98 -6.41
CA THR A 505 -29.39 -5.58 -6.30
C THR A 505 -29.60 -6.74 -7.29
N GLN A 506 -29.12 -6.60 -8.53
CA GLN A 506 -29.20 -7.67 -9.53
C GLN A 506 -28.26 -8.83 -9.18
N LEU A 507 -27.05 -8.52 -8.70
CA LEU A 507 -26.09 -9.52 -8.24
C LEU A 507 -26.64 -10.36 -7.08
N ALA A 508 -27.36 -9.73 -6.14
CA ALA A 508 -27.98 -10.41 -5.00
C ALA A 508 -29.05 -11.43 -5.43
N ALA A 509 -29.67 -11.23 -6.59
CA ALA A 509 -30.72 -12.09 -7.11
C ALA A 509 -30.20 -13.32 -7.88
N LEU A 510 -28.88 -13.43 -8.10
CA LEU A 510 -28.28 -14.52 -8.85
C LEU A 510 -28.18 -15.81 -8.03
N PRO A 511 -28.28 -16.99 -8.70
CA PRO A 511 -28.25 -18.28 -8.01
C PRO A 511 -26.86 -18.69 -7.47
N SER A 512 -25.78 -18.12 -8.01
CA SER A 512 -24.41 -18.36 -7.55
C SER A 512 -23.59 -17.07 -7.59
N VAL A 513 -22.61 -16.97 -6.68
CA VAL A 513 -21.69 -15.83 -6.56
C VAL A 513 -20.79 -15.65 -7.78
N THR A 514 -20.60 -16.69 -8.58
CA THR A 514 -19.79 -16.67 -9.81
C THR A 514 -20.61 -16.56 -11.10
N SER A 515 -21.95 -16.44 -11.01
CA SER A 515 -22.81 -16.39 -12.19
C SER A 515 -22.71 -15.08 -12.97
N ALA A 516 -22.36 -13.98 -12.30
CA ALA A 516 -22.22 -12.68 -12.94
C ALA A 516 -20.90 -12.61 -13.71
N TRP A 517 -20.96 -12.46 -15.04
CA TRP A 517 -19.77 -12.23 -15.86
C TRP A 517 -20.10 -11.43 -17.12
N SER A 518 -19.37 -10.34 -17.33
CA SER A 518 -19.39 -9.52 -18.54
C SER A 518 -17.97 -9.42 -19.11
N ALA A 519 -17.75 -10.15 -20.22
CA ALA A 519 -16.50 -10.09 -20.96
C ALA A 519 -16.14 -8.65 -21.37
N GLY A 520 -17.14 -7.84 -21.75
CA GLY A 520 -16.94 -6.44 -22.12
C GLY A 520 -16.44 -5.58 -20.96
N THR A 521 -17.03 -5.74 -19.78
CA THR A 521 -16.68 -4.98 -18.56
C THR A 521 -15.28 -5.32 -18.07
N VAL A 522 -14.95 -6.61 -17.94
CA VAL A 522 -13.62 -7.05 -17.52
C VAL A 522 -12.58 -6.61 -18.56
N SER A 523 -12.87 -6.81 -19.85
CA SER A 523 -11.96 -6.41 -20.92
C SER A 523 -11.71 -4.89 -20.98
N ARG A 524 -12.68 -4.06 -20.57
CA ARG A 524 -12.50 -2.60 -20.40
C ARG A 524 -11.50 -2.29 -19.27
N GLN A 525 -11.62 -2.96 -18.12
CA GLN A 525 -10.69 -2.83 -17.00
C GLN A 525 -9.26 -3.23 -17.40
N LEU A 526 -9.09 -4.36 -18.10
CA LEU A 526 -7.76 -4.82 -18.56
C LEU A 526 -7.08 -3.80 -19.48
N ARG A 527 -7.84 -3.18 -20.39
CA ARG A 527 -7.31 -2.21 -21.35
C ARG A 527 -7.06 -0.85 -20.71
N SER A 528 -7.92 -0.40 -19.81
CA SER A 528 -7.76 0.92 -19.16
C SER A 528 -6.53 0.96 -18.26
N TRP A 529 -6.11 -0.17 -17.70
CA TRP A 529 -4.88 -0.30 -16.91
C TRP A 529 -3.68 -0.81 -17.72
N ARG A 530 -3.85 -1.06 -19.02
CA ARG A 530 -2.79 -1.57 -19.90
C ARG A 530 -2.12 -2.84 -19.37
N LEU A 531 -2.89 -3.73 -18.73
CA LEU A 531 -2.37 -4.94 -18.10
C LEU A 531 -1.67 -5.90 -19.10
N PRO A 532 -2.14 -6.06 -20.36
CA PRO A 532 -1.40 -6.84 -21.34
C PRO A 532 -0.02 -6.23 -21.66
N GLU A 533 0.06 -4.92 -21.85
CA GLU A 533 1.32 -4.21 -22.11
C GLU A 533 2.25 -4.24 -20.89
N TRP A 534 1.67 -4.10 -19.69
CA TRP A 534 2.36 -4.24 -18.41
C TRP A 534 3.02 -5.62 -18.32
N ALA A 535 2.23 -6.69 -18.46
CA ALA A 535 2.71 -8.06 -18.35
C ALA A 535 3.80 -8.36 -19.39
N ASN A 536 3.63 -7.92 -20.63
CA ASN A 536 4.63 -8.12 -21.67
C ASN A 536 5.93 -7.35 -21.40
N ARG A 537 5.85 -6.14 -20.83
CA ARG A 537 7.02 -5.33 -20.50
C ARG A 537 7.81 -5.94 -19.34
N ARG A 538 7.15 -6.33 -18.25
CA ARG A 538 7.78 -6.99 -17.10
C ARG A 538 8.36 -8.35 -17.47
N ASN A 539 7.53 -9.27 -17.99
CA ASN A 539 7.97 -10.63 -18.28
C ASN A 539 9.13 -10.71 -19.27
N ARG A 540 9.21 -9.79 -20.25
CA ARG A 540 10.30 -9.82 -21.23
C ARG A 540 11.59 -9.18 -20.74
N ASN A 541 11.52 -8.02 -20.09
CA ASN A 541 12.70 -7.17 -19.90
C ASN A 541 12.96 -6.74 -18.45
N LEU A 542 11.99 -6.82 -17.54
CA LEU A 542 12.00 -6.04 -16.29
C LEU A 542 11.46 -6.77 -15.04
N ASP A 543 11.26 -8.09 -15.05
CA ASP A 543 10.75 -8.85 -13.90
C ASP A 543 11.86 -9.28 -12.93
N PHE A 544 12.85 -8.41 -12.69
CA PHE A 544 13.80 -8.61 -11.61
C PHE A 544 13.11 -8.24 -10.31
N THR A 545 13.06 -9.17 -9.36
CA THR A 545 12.45 -8.96 -8.03
C THR A 545 13.47 -8.62 -6.97
N THR A 546 14.74 -8.96 -7.20
CA THR A 546 15.85 -8.64 -6.30
C THR A 546 17.02 -8.02 -7.04
N ASP A 547 17.75 -7.17 -6.34
CA ASP A 547 19.02 -6.60 -6.76
C ASP A 547 20.01 -6.64 -5.59
N PHE A 548 21.29 -6.84 -5.89
CA PHE A 548 22.38 -6.97 -4.91
C PHE A 548 23.58 -6.14 -5.36
N ASP A 549 24.33 -5.56 -4.44
CA ASP A 549 25.66 -5.06 -4.77
C ASP A 549 26.60 -6.23 -5.10
N LEU A 550 27.60 -6.03 -5.97
CA LEU A 550 28.50 -7.11 -6.41
C LEU A 550 29.18 -7.84 -5.23
N ASP A 551 29.70 -7.07 -4.27
CA ASP A 551 30.37 -7.64 -3.09
C ASP A 551 29.38 -8.32 -2.13
N GLU A 552 28.19 -7.75 -1.97
CA GLU A 552 27.11 -8.34 -1.18
C GLU A 552 26.71 -9.71 -1.75
N PHE A 553 26.50 -9.76 -3.07
CA PHE A 553 26.15 -10.98 -3.78
C PHE A 553 27.21 -12.07 -3.63
N ALA A 554 28.47 -11.72 -3.89
CA ALA A 554 29.58 -12.65 -3.78
C ALA A 554 29.71 -13.19 -2.34
N SER A 555 29.62 -12.31 -1.34
CA SER A 555 29.72 -12.71 0.07
C SER A 555 28.56 -13.63 0.51
N ARG A 556 27.32 -13.32 0.11
CA ARG A 556 26.13 -14.12 0.45
C ARG A 556 26.19 -15.52 -0.16
N TYR A 557 26.56 -15.60 -1.44
CA TYR A 557 26.58 -16.87 -2.18
C TYR A 557 27.97 -17.54 -2.20
N ALA A 558 28.96 -17.04 -1.46
CA ALA A 558 30.29 -17.63 -1.33
C ALA A 558 30.23 -19.08 -0.87
N VAL A 559 29.32 -19.39 0.06
CA VAL A 559 29.08 -20.75 0.55
C VAL A 559 28.64 -21.66 -0.60
N LEU A 560 27.94 -21.15 -1.62
CA LEU A 560 27.52 -21.88 -2.81
C LEU A 560 28.58 -21.94 -3.92
N GLY A 561 29.80 -21.49 -3.65
CA GLY A 561 30.91 -21.46 -4.59
C GLY A 561 30.99 -20.22 -5.47
N CYS A 562 30.21 -19.17 -5.17
CA CYS A 562 30.36 -17.88 -5.84
C CYS A 562 31.73 -17.28 -5.49
N LYS A 563 32.44 -16.77 -6.49
CA LYS A 563 33.77 -16.16 -6.33
C LYS A 563 33.63 -14.64 -6.33
N ASP A 564 34.54 -13.97 -5.62
CA ASP A 564 34.58 -12.52 -5.56
C ASP A 564 34.86 -11.90 -6.95
N GLY A 565 34.36 -10.68 -7.12
CA GLY A 565 34.50 -9.89 -8.33
C GLY A 565 33.52 -10.26 -9.44
N LYS A 566 33.31 -9.30 -10.35
CA LYS A 566 32.33 -9.41 -11.45
C LYS A 566 32.51 -10.67 -12.29
N ASP A 567 33.75 -10.99 -12.70
CA ASP A 567 34.05 -12.19 -13.50
C ASP A 567 33.73 -13.49 -12.74
N GLY A 568 33.88 -13.48 -11.41
CA GLY A 568 33.56 -14.60 -10.52
C GLY A 568 32.05 -14.85 -10.45
N ILE A 569 31.28 -13.77 -10.33
CA ILE A 569 29.81 -13.80 -10.34
C ILE A 569 29.31 -14.28 -11.71
N GLU A 570 29.82 -13.72 -12.81
CA GLU A 570 29.43 -14.11 -14.17
C GLU A 570 29.73 -15.60 -14.43
N SER A 571 30.89 -16.08 -13.99
CA SER A 571 31.24 -17.50 -14.07
C SER A 571 30.28 -18.37 -13.27
N TRP A 572 29.91 -17.95 -12.07
CA TRP A 572 28.97 -18.69 -11.22
C TRP A 572 27.56 -18.75 -11.81
N VAL A 573 27.07 -17.63 -12.36
CA VAL A 573 25.78 -17.58 -13.06
C VAL A 573 25.76 -18.53 -14.25
N LEU A 574 26.85 -18.60 -15.02
CA LEU A 574 27.02 -19.55 -16.13
C LEU A 574 27.06 -21.01 -15.67
N GLU A 575 27.76 -21.32 -14.57
CA GLU A 575 27.81 -22.66 -13.97
C GLU A 575 26.42 -23.16 -13.53
N ARG A 576 25.56 -22.24 -13.08
CA ARG A 576 24.17 -22.53 -12.70
C ARG A 576 23.24 -22.70 -13.90
N GLY A 577 23.67 -22.30 -15.09
CA GLY A 577 22.87 -22.38 -16.31
C GLY A 577 21.74 -21.36 -16.39
N TRP A 578 21.80 -20.29 -15.59
CA TRP A 578 20.85 -19.19 -15.68
C TRP A 578 21.14 -18.36 -16.93
N SER A 579 20.07 -17.97 -17.62
CA SER A 579 20.18 -17.12 -18.80
C SER A 579 20.34 -15.64 -18.42
N ASN A 580 20.85 -14.83 -19.36
CA ASN A 580 20.90 -13.36 -19.21
C ASN A 580 19.52 -12.71 -18.99
N GLY A 581 18.43 -13.46 -19.25
CA GLY A 581 17.08 -13.03 -18.94
C GLY A 581 16.73 -13.21 -17.46
N GLU A 582 17.28 -14.23 -16.80
CA GLU A 582 16.99 -14.58 -15.40
C GLU A 582 17.89 -13.86 -14.40
N VAL A 583 19.17 -13.67 -14.77
CA VAL A 583 20.14 -12.90 -13.99
C VAL A 583 20.90 -11.96 -14.91
N PHE A 584 21.01 -10.70 -14.51
CA PHE A 584 21.79 -9.70 -15.23
C PHE A 584 22.84 -9.10 -14.30
N VAL A 585 24.11 -9.19 -14.70
CA VAL A 585 25.24 -8.60 -13.97
C VAL A 585 25.52 -7.22 -14.58
N GLY A 586 25.11 -6.17 -13.88
CA GLY A 586 25.27 -4.78 -14.28
C GLY A 586 26.66 -4.22 -14.04
N LYS A 587 26.76 -2.89 -13.93
CA LYS A 587 28.02 -2.20 -13.59
C LYS A 587 28.30 -2.32 -12.10
N ASP A 588 27.29 -2.03 -11.29
CA ASP A 588 27.39 -1.93 -9.84
C ASP A 588 26.52 -2.97 -9.12
N ARG A 589 25.46 -3.49 -9.76
CA ARG A 589 24.53 -4.45 -9.15
C ARG A 589 24.31 -5.73 -9.95
N VAL A 590 23.84 -6.77 -9.26
CA VAL A 590 23.34 -8.03 -9.83
C VAL A 590 21.82 -8.05 -9.70
N TRP A 591 21.12 -8.12 -10.82
CA TRP A 591 19.66 -8.17 -10.87
C TRP A 591 19.22 -9.61 -11.07
N MET A 592 18.32 -10.12 -10.23
CA MET A 592 17.80 -11.48 -10.33
C MET A 592 16.27 -11.51 -10.41
N ARG A 593 15.76 -12.42 -11.25
CA ARG A 593 14.35 -12.78 -11.26
C ARG A 593 14.00 -13.70 -10.11
N GLU A 594 12.72 -13.68 -9.76
CA GLU A 594 12.14 -14.45 -8.66
C GLU A 594 12.54 -15.93 -8.66
N GLY A 595 12.44 -16.60 -9.82
CA GLY A 595 12.76 -18.02 -9.91
C GLY A 595 14.23 -18.34 -9.61
N ALA A 596 15.16 -17.55 -10.16
CA ALA A 596 16.59 -17.74 -9.95
C ALA A 596 17.01 -17.38 -8.52
N TRP A 597 16.45 -16.29 -7.97
CA TRP A 597 16.69 -15.91 -6.58
C TRP A 597 16.19 -16.99 -5.61
N TRP A 598 14.96 -17.48 -5.79
CA TRP A 598 14.40 -18.51 -4.92
C TRP A 598 15.15 -19.85 -5.02
N GLU A 599 15.64 -20.21 -6.21
CA GLU A 599 16.52 -21.37 -6.40
C GLU A 599 17.82 -21.21 -5.60
N ALA A 600 18.44 -20.04 -5.64
CA ALA A 600 19.66 -19.74 -4.89
C ALA A 600 19.45 -19.77 -3.37
N GLU A 601 18.40 -19.13 -2.87
CA GLU A 601 18.04 -19.11 -1.44
C GLU A 601 17.69 -20.52 -0.94
N SER A 602 16.92 -21.29 -1.71
CA SER A 602 16.58 -22.67 -1.34
C SER A 602 17.83 -23.56 -1.24
N MET A 603 18.87 -23.30 -2.03
CA MET A 603 20.15 -24.01 -1.92
C MET A 603 20.96 -23.59 -0.70
N LEU A 604 20.86 -22.33 -0.27
CA LEU A 604 21.44 -21.89 1.00
C LEU A 604 20.76 -22.59 2.17
N ASP A 605 19.42 -22.65 2.18
CA ASP A 605 18.63 -23.31 3.23
C ASP A 605 18.97 -24.81 3.40
N LEU A 606 19.37 -25.48 2.31
CA LEU A 606 19.73 -26.91 2.32
C LEU A 606 21.14 -27.19 2.86
N LYS A 607 22.00 -26.18 3.00
CA LYS A 607 23.35 -26.38 3.53
C LYS A 607 23.31 -26.37 5.06
N PRO A 608 23.85 -27.41 5.73
CA PRO A 608 23.95 -27.39 7.17
C PRO A 608 24.86 -26.25 7.62
N ASP A 609 24.44 -25.49 8.63
CA ASP A 609 25.22 -24.42 9.23
C ASP A 609 26.65 -24.89 9.53
N HIS A 610 27.65 -24.21 8.97
CA HIS A 610 29.06 -24.49 9.25
C HIS A 610 29.48 -24.18 10.71
N ASN A 611 28.52 -23.79 11.57
CA ASN A 611 28.74 -23.52 12.98
C ASN A 611 28.72 -24.77 13.90
N ASP A 612 28.44 -25.96 13.38
CA ASP A 612 28.62 -27.23 14.12
C ASP A 612 30.09 -27.73 14.14
N MET A 613 31.06 -26.82 13.96
CA MET A 613 32.50 -27.08 14.18
C MET A 613 32.90 -27.23 15.67
N ASN A 614 31.94 -27.38 16.58
CA ASN A 614 32.22 -27.70 17.99
C ASN A 614 31.82 -29.13 18.40
N THR A 615 31.55 -30.01 17.43
CA THR A 615 31.64 -31.46 17.68
C THR A 615 33.12 -31.87 17.55
N PRO A 616 33.77 -32.35 18.64
CA PRO A 616 35.16 -32.75 18.57
C PRO A 616 35.30 -33.90 17.56
N ALA A 617 36.31 -33.78 16.72
CA ALA A 617 36.75 -34.82 15.79
C ALA A 617 36.78 -36.21 16.46
N MET A 618 35.77 -37.02 16.18
CA MET A 618 35.93 -38.47 16.11
C MET A 618 36.21 -38.85 14.66
N ASN A 619 37.47 -38.65 14.28
CA ASN A 619 38.11 -39.60 13.40
C ASN A 619 37.96 -40.99 14.04
N ILE A 620 37.26 -41.91 13.37
CA ILE A 620 37.63 -43.31 13.14
C ILE A 620 36.51 -43.89 12.26
N ASN A 621 36.75 -43.93 10.95
CA ASN A 621 36.04 -44.84 10.06
C ASN A 621 36.83 -46.17 10.05
N PRO A 622 36.34 -47.29 10.59
CA PRO A 622 37.19 -48.45 10.91
C PRO A 622 37.54 -49.35 9.71
N PHE A 623 37.18 -48.99 8.47
CA PHE A 623 37.33 -49.87 7.30
C PHE A 623 37.77 -49.17 6.01
N GLY A 624 38.67 -48.18 6.10
CA GLY A 624 39.21 -47.49 4.94
C GLY A 624 40.73 -47.53 4.85
N SER A 625 41.33 -48.69 4.58
CA SER A 625 42.73 -48.77 4.15
C SER A 625 42.84 -48.31 2.69
N GLY A 626 43.70 -47.34 2.43
CA GLY A 626 43.80 -46.64 1.15
C GLY A 626 44.20 -47.49 -0.05
N PHE A 627 43.83 -47.02 -1.23
CA PHE A 627 44.70 -46.90 -2.40
C PHE A 627 44.06 -45.94 -3.42
N ASP A 628 44.94 -45.23 -4.10
CA ASP A 628 44.76 -44.15 -5.07
C ASP A 628 43.99 -44.48 -6.36
N THR A 629 43.40 -43.42 -6.95
CA THR A 629 43.25 -43.08 -8.38
C THR A 629 42.52 -44.00 -9.39
N GLY A 630 41.58 -43.40 -10.14
CA GLY A 630 41.54 -43.50 -11.61
C GLY A 630 40.58 -44.52 -12.28
N TYR A 631 39.78 -43.98 -13.22
CA TYR A 631 39.11 -44.64 -14.37
C TYR A 631 37.76 -45.37 -14.20
N SER A 632 36.79 -44.85 -14.98
CA SER A 632 35.90 -45.55 -15.93
C SER A 632 34.83 -46.56 -15.47
N ALA A 633 33.58 -46.18 -15.77
CA ALA A 633 32.58 -46.89 -16.58
C ALA A 633 32.19 -48.37 -16.28
N ASN A 634 30.85 -48.53 -16.20
CA ASN A 634 30.05 -49.70 -16.60
C ASN A 634 30.02 -50.89 -15.62
N GLY A 635 28.81 -51.30 -15.18
CA GLY A 635 28.65 -52.57 -14.47
C GLY A 635 27.34 -52.72 -13.68
N SER A 636 26.40 -53.43 -14.27
CA SER A 636 25.12 -53.88 -13.72
C SER A 636 25.21 -54.83 -12.51
N GLY A 637 24.19 -54.79 -11.65
CA GLY A 637 23.43 -55.99 -11.27
C GLY A 637 23.57 -56.54 -9.85
N TYR A 638 22.47 -57.17 -9.43
CA TYR A 638 22.30 -58.15 -8.32
C TYR A 638 22.10 -57.61 -6.89
N PHE A 639 20.83 -57.55 -6.44
CA PHE A 639 20.27 -58.33 -5.31
C PHE A 639 18.71 -58.25 -5.33
N PRO A 640 17.96 -59.35 -5.07
CA PRO A 640 16.49 -59.41 -5.18
C PRO A 640 15.75 -59.11 -3.85
N PRO A 641 14.44 -58.74 -3.88
CA PRO A 641 13.65 -58.53 -2.67
C PRO A 641 12.89 -59.80 -2.24
N GLN A 642 12.80 -60.02 -0.93
CA GLN A 642 11.85 -60.93 -0.27
C GLN A 642 10.98 -60.02 0.62
N GLY A 643 9.66 -60.02 0.67
CA GLY A 643 8.66 -61.00 0.28
C GLY A 643 7.80 -61.32 1.51
N ILE A 644 6.77 -60.52 1.82
CA ILE A 644 5.67 -60.89 2.74
C ILE A 644 4.36 -60.29 2.23
N GLU A 645 3.38 -61.16 2.02
CA GLU A 645 2.01 -60.93 1.56
C GLU A 645 1.03 -61.36 2.71
N PRO A 646 -0.30 -61.32 2.54
CA PRO A 646 -1.20 -60.31 3.08
C PRO A 646 -2.16 -60.84 4.18
N SER A 647 -2.90 -59.97 4.86
CA SER A 647 -4.14 -60.39 5.54
C SER A 647 -5.19 -59.28 5.53
N PHE A 648 -6.30 -59.56 4.85
CA PHE A 648 -7.56 -58.82 4.84
C PHE A 648 -8.52 -59.46 5.86
N ASN A 649 -9.14 -58.67 6.75
CA ASN A 649 -10.60 -58.66 6.99
C ASN A 649 -11.04 -57.63 8.06
N GLY A 650 -12.15 -56.92 7.79
CA GLY A 650 -13.21 -56.73 8.80
C GLY A 650 -13.50 -55.33 9.39
N SER A 651 -14.38 -54.57 8.72
CA SER A 651 -15.60 -53.90 9.25
C SER A 651 -15.57 -52.66 10.18
N ASN A 652 -16.09 -51.55 9.61
CA ASN A 652 -17.11 -50.56 10.05
C ASN A 652 -17.08 -49.80 11.40
N ASP A 653 -17.54 -48.54 11.24
CA ASP A 653 -18.12 -47.58 12.20
C ASP A 653 -17.20 -46.78 13.13
N GLN A 654 -16.78 -45.58 12.68
CA GLN A 654 -17.19 -44.31 13.32
C GLN A 654 -16.78 -43.08 12.50
N LEU A 655 -17.77 -42.34 11.98
CA LEU A 655 -17.60 -41.03 11.34
C LEU A 655 -17.46 -39.94 12.41
N MET A 656 -16.27 -39.38 12.56
CA MET A 656 -16.05 -38.04 13.11
C MET A 656 -14.90 -37.35 12.37
N HIS A 657 -15.18 -36.17 11.81
CA HIS A 657 -14.21 -35.30 11.15
C HIS A 657 -13.09 -34.90 12.13
N SER A 658 -11.85 -35.27 11.82
CA SER A 658 -10.65 -34.64 12.37
C SER A 658 -9.78 -34.17 11.20
N ARG A 659 -9.56 -32.85 11.15
CA ARG A 659 -8.64 -32.17 10.24
C ARG A 659 -7.21 -32.51 10.65
N ASN A 660 -6.51 -33.31 9.86
CA ASN A 660 -5.08 -33.56 10.05
C ASN A 660 -4.24 -32.41 9.48
N PHE A 661 -3.81 -31.53 10.38
CA PHE A 661 -2.55 -30.80 10.26
C PHE A 661 -1.41 -31.84 10.30
N SER A 662 -0.60 -31.95 9.24
CA SER A 662 0.65 -32.71 9.30
C SER A 662 1.74 -31.81 9.87
N GLN A 663 2.18 -32.18 11.08
CA GLN A 663 3.29 -31.62 11.85
C GLN A 663 4.58 -31.50 11.03
N SER A 664 5.14 -30.30 10.98
CA SER A 664 6.59 -30.09 11.01
C SER A 664 6.98 -29.75 12.45
N GLN A 665 7.82 -30.60 13.05
CA GLN A 665 8.42 -30.33 14.35
C GLN A 665 9.36 -29.13 14.23
N VAL A 666 8.98 -28.00 14.84
CA VAL A 666 9.81 -26.82 14.96
C VAL A 666 10.72 -27.01 16.18
N THR A 667 12.01 -27.22 15.92
CA THR A 667 13.08 -27.01 16.90
C THR A 667 13.18 -25.52 17.16
N VAL A 668 12.75 -25.10 18.35
CA VAL A 668 12.89 -23.74 18.87
C VAL A 668 14.33 -23.56 19.34
N GLY A 669 15.01 -22.57 18.77
CA GLY A 669 16.25 -22.01 19.31
C GLY A 669 17.48 -22.25 18.43
N GLN A 670 17.67 -21.41 17.42
CA GLN A 670 19.00 -21.10 16.88
C GLN A 670 18.94 -19.78 16.09
N GLN A 671 19.87 -18.88 16.42
CA GLN A 671 20.10 -17.60 15.75
C GLN A 671 20.55 -17.87 14.31
N ASN A 672 19.94 -17.19 13.33
CA ASN A 672 20.36 -17.24 11.93
C ASN A 672 21.62 -16.36 11.75
N PRO A 673 22.83 -16.92 11.56
CA PRO A 673 24.07 -16.15 11.48
C PRO A 673 24.27 -15.46 10.11
N HIS A 674 23.35 -15.68 9.17
CA HIS A 674 23.41 -15.22 7.78
C HIS A 674 22.50 -14.02 7.48
N ALA A 675 22.03 -13.31 8.52
CA ALA A 675 21.42 -12.00 8.33
C ALA A 675 22.48 -11.01 7.80
N PRO A 676 22.23 -10.29 6.70
CA PRO A 676 23.21 -9.42 6.09
C PRO A 676 23.59 -8.27 7.03
N PRO A 677 24.83 -7.73 6.97
CA PRO A 677 25.10 -6.40 7.49
C PRO A 677 24.26 -5.38 6.70
N SER A 678 23.37 -4.65 7.38
CA SER A 678 22.63 -3.51 6.84
C SER A 678 23.58 -2.41 6.37
N ILE A 679 24.00 -2.48 5.12
CA ILE A 679 24.69 -1.39 4.42
C ILE A 679 24.20 -1.36 2.98
N ALA A 680 22.94 -0.96 2.80
CA ALA A 680 22.51 -0.35 1.54
C ALA A 680 22.37 1.16 1.81
N PRO A 681 23.38 1.99 1.47
CA PRO A 681 23.14 3.40 1.35
C PRO A 681 22.29 3.60 0.08
N THR A 682 20.97 3.62 0.22
CA THR A 682 20.18 4.47 -0.68
C THR A 682 20.83 5.83 -0.59
N ALA A 683 21.24 6.38 -1.73
CA ALA A 683 22.10 7.55 -1.82
C ALA A 683 21.42 8.83 -1.28
N MET A 684 21.22 8.91 0.04
CA MET A 684 21.08 10.15 0.77
C MET A 684 22.47 10.76 0.89
N ARG A 685 22.90 11.47 -0.16
CA ARG A 685 23.93 12.48 0.03
C ARG A 685 23.36 13.52 0.97
N ASN A 686 24.02 13.67 2.12
CA ASN A 686 23.84 14.75 3.08
C ASN A 686 23.46 16.06 2.36
N VAL A 687 22.18 16.43 2.44
CA VAL A 687 21.73 17.78 2.10
C VAL A 687 22.22 18.69 3.21
N SER A 688 23.46 19.13 3.08
CA SER A 688 23.94 20.31 3.77
C SER A 688 23.12 21.50 3.27
N ASN A 689 22.53 22.25 4.19
CA ASN A 689 21.82 23.50 3.89
C ASN A 689 22.66 24.39 2.95
N GLY A 690 22.09 24.73 1.78
CA GLY A 690 22.56 25.85 0.94
C GLY A 690 23.26 25.55 -0.39
N ASP A 691 23.24 24.33 -0.91
CA ASP A 691 23.85 24.00 -2.21
C ASP A 691 22.79 23.76 -3.31
N TYR A 692 22.71 24.65 -4.30
CA TYR A 692 21.79 24.56 -5.45
C TYR A 692 22.29 23.57 -6.53
N GLY A 693 22.78 22.40 -6.12
CA GLY A 693 23.07 21.28 -7.02
C GLY A 693 24.21 21.52 -8.02
N LEU A 694 25.12 22.45 -7.71
CA LEU A 694 26.35 22.65 -8.47
C LEU A 694 27.49 22.46 -7.47
N GLY A 695 27.96 21.21 -7.33
CA GLY A 695 29.02 20.88 -6.38
C GLY A 695 30.28 21.73 -6.55
N ASN A 696 31.30 21.51 -5.72
CA ASN A 696 32.50 22.35 -5.55
C ASN A 696 33.41 22.60 -6.80
N LYS A 697 32.95 22.31 -8.02
CA LYS A 697 33.61 22.65 -9.27
C LYS A 697 32.80 23.72 -9.98
N GLY A 698 33.28 24.96 -9.91
CA GLY A 698 32.79 26.05 -10.74
C GLY A 698 32.89 25.71 -12.24
N ASP A 699 31.88 26.16 -12.98
CA ASP A 699 31.73 25.96 -14.42
C ASP A 699 32.97 26.51 -15.16
N THR A 700 33.72 25.63 -15.84
CA THR A 700 35.00 25.98 -16.48
C THR A 700 34.82 26.50 -17.91
N TYR A 701 33.58 26.68 -18.37
CA TYR A 701 33.26 27.15 -19.73
C TYR A 701 32.38 28.40 -19.71
N LYS A 702 32.85 29.43 -19.02
CA LYS A 702 32.41 30.79 -19.34
C LYS A 702 33.20 31.26 -20.56
N ASP A 703 32.48 31.45 -21.67
CA ASP A 703 32.77 32.39 -22.77
C ASP A 703 33.07 31.85 -24.18
N ASP A 704 32.96 30.54 -24.47
CA ASP A 704 33.15 30.05 -25.85
C ASP A 704 31.83 29.90 -26.62
N ILE A 705 31.28 31.03 -27.10
CA ILE A 705 30.23 31.04 -28.13
C ILE A 705 30.73 31.84 -29.33
N TYR A 706 31.03 31.15 -30.43
CA TYR A 706 31.39 31.76 -31.71
C TYR A 706 30.15 31.90 -32.61
N TYR A 707 30.01 33.06 -33.25
CA TYR A 707 29.03 33.35 -34.29
C TYR A 707 29.76 33.75 -35.58
N ASN A 708 29.25 33.33 -36.74
CA ASN A 708 29.72 33.85 -38.02
C ASN A 708 29.11 35.24 -38.31
N PRO A 709 29.69 36.04 -39.24
CA PRO A 709 29.23 37.39 -39.60
C PRO A 709 27.78 37.47 -40.11
N GLU A 710 27.18 36.31 -40.44
CA GLU A 710 25.82 36.17 -40.95
C GLU A 710 24.80 35.78 -39.86
N GLY A 711 25.24 35.65 -38.59
CA GLY A 711 24.35 35.51 -37.43
C GLY A 711 23.98 34.07 -37.03
N ASP A 712 24.54 33.06 -37.68
CA ASP A 712 24.34 31.64 -37.33
C ASP A 712 25.34 31.16 -36.25
N PHE A 713 24.82 30.36 -35.31
CA PHE A 713 25.54 29.78 -34.16
C PHE A 713 26.40 28.59 -34.60
N THR A 714 27.69 28.56 -34.26
CA THR A 714 28.64 27.50 -34.67
C THR A 714 29.12 26.60 -33.52
N GLY A 715 28.32 26.45 -32.45
CA GLY A 715 28.57 25.46 -31.39
C GLY A 715 28.10 24.05 -31.76
N THR A 716 28.70 23.02 -31.16
CA THR A 716 28.43 21.59 -31.40
C THR A 716 27.01 21.21 -31.01
N MET A 717 26.06 21.39 -31.93
CA MET A 717 24.70 20.88 -31.84
C MET A 717 24.24 20.39 -33.22
N ASP A 718 23.47 19.30 -33.21
CA ASP A 718 23.05 18.52 -34.38
C ASP A 718 22.33 19.38 -35.46
N PRO A 719 22.79 19.38 -36.73
CA PRO A 719 22.29 20.25 -37.81
C PRO A 719 20.79 20.16 -38.14
N GLU A 720 20.07 19.12 -37.69
CA GLU A 720 18.63 19.00 -37.95
C GLU A 720 17.75 19.79 -36.97
N LEU A 721 18.25 20.12 -35.76
CA LEU A 721 17.46 20.82 -34.73
C LEU A 721 17.40 22.34 -34.88
N ALA A 722 18.20 22.91 -35.79
CA ALA A 722 18.36 24.36 -35.95
C ALA A 722 17.42 24.99 -36.99
N LYS A 723 16.68 24.21 -37.79
CA LYS A 723 15.76 24.79 -38.78
C LYS A 723 14.48 25.31 -38.12
N ASN A 724 14.29 26.64 -38.19
CA ASN A 724 13.08 27.40 -37.86
C ASN A 724 12.83 27.80 -36.39
N LYS A 725 13.87 28.12 -35.61
CA LYS A 725 13.68 28.85 -34.33
C LYS A 725 14.26 30.26 -34.43
N LYS A 726 13.40 31.28 -34.52
CA LYS A 726 13.80 32.68 -34.37
C LYS A 726 13.83 33.03 -32.89
N LEU A 727 15.02 33.33 -32.36
CA LEU A 727 15.21 33.80 -30.99
C LEU A 727 14.69 35.23 -30.88
N GLN A 728 13.68 35.49 -30.05
CA GLN A 728 13.18 36.83 -29.76
C GLN A 728 13.77 37.29 -28.42
N THR A 729 14.81 38.11 -28.47
CA THR A 729 15.35 38.79 -27.29
C THR A 729 14.35 39.85 -26.84
N LYS A 730 13.69 39.63 -25.70
CA LYS A 730 12.87 40.66 -25.04
C LYS A 730 13.78 41.62 -24.28
N GLU A 731 13.84 42.86 -24.72
CA GLU A 731 14.52 43.92 -23.98
C GLU A 731 13.82 44.14 -22.64
N VAL A 732 14.62 44.17 -21.57
CA VAL A 732 14.15 44.44 -20.22
C VAL A 732 13.72 45.90 -20.11
N SER A 733 12.46 46.13 -19.75
CA SER A 733 11.91 47.48 -19.59
C SER A 733 12.66 48.30 -18.56
N PHE A 734 12.76 49.61 -18.78
CA PHE A 734 13.46 50.55 -17.90
C PHE A 734 12.96 50.49 -16.45
N GLY A 735 11.66 50.30 -16.24
CA GLY A 735 11.07 50.16 -14.91
C GLY A 735 11.61 48.96 -14.12
N ARG A 736 11.89 47.83 -14.79
CA ARG A 736 12.47 46.65 -14.13
C ARG A 736 13.93 46.88 -13.73
N ARG A 737 14.69 47.66 -14.51
CA ARG A 737 16.07 48.03 -14.16
C ARG A 737 16.12 48.93 -12.93
N VAL A 738 15.20 49.91 -12.85
CA VAL A 738 15.09 50.81 -11.70
C VAL A 738 14.64 50.06 -10.45
N TRP A 739 13.66 49.14 -10.57
CA TRP A 739 13.21 48.32 -9.45
C TRP A 739 14.31 47.42 -8.90
N VAL A 740 15.08 46.76 -9.78
CA VAL A 740 16.22 45.93 -9.35
C VAL A 740 17.28 46.79 -8.65
N GLY A 741 17.58 47.99 -9.18
CA GLY A 741 18.48 48.93 -8.51
C GLY A 741 17.98 49.39 -7.14
N PHE A 742 16.68 49.61 -6.99
CA PHE A 742 16.05 49.97 -5.71
C PHE A 742 16.12 48.83 -4.68
N VAL A 743 15.82 47.60 -5.10
CA VAL A 743 15.93 46.41 -4.25
C VAL A 743 17.38 46.19 -3.82
N TRP A 744 18.34 46.35 -4.74
CA TRP A 744 19.77 46.29 -4.42
C TRP A 744 20.21 47.37 -3.43
N ALA A 745 19.66 48.57 -3.53
CA ALA A 745 19.98 49.64 -2.59
C ALA A 745 19.43 49.38 -1.19
N LEU A 746 18.25 48.76 -1.07
CA LEU A 746 17.63 48.40 0.21
C LEU A 746 18.31 47.21 0.90
N THR A 747 18.86 46.27 0.14
CA THR A 747 19.54 45.10 0.72
C THR A 747 20.98 45.37 1.17
N PHE A 748 21.56 46.52 0.83
CA PHE A 748 22.96 46.87 1.15
C PHE A 748 23.20 47.36 2.59
N TRP A 749 22.21 47.29 3.47
CA TRP A 749 22.29 47.78 4.86
C TRP A 749 22.11 46.71 5.95
N LEU A 750 22.16 45.43 5.61
CA LEU A 750 22.37 44.37 6.60
C LEU A 750 23.78 43.77 6.46
N PRO A 751 24.70 44.01 7.42
CA PRO A 751 25.96 43.27 7.43
C PRO A 751 25.66 41.78 7.68
N SER A 752 26.34 40.92 6.92
CA SER A 752 26.21 39.45 6.91
C SER A 752 26.32 38.68 8.25
N PRO A 753 26.76 39.23 9.39
CA PRO A 753 26.74 38.48 10.66
C PRO A 753 25.34 38.27 11.27
N LEU A 754 24.29 39.00 10.84
CA LEU A 754 22.93 38.91 11.40
C LEU A 754 21.99 37.96 10.62
N LEU A 755 22.50 37.24 9.63
CA LEU A 755 21.76 36.24 8.84
C LEU A 755 22.40 34.84 8.97
N ARG A 756 22.73 34.45 10.20
CA ARG A 756 23.03 33.04 10.54
C ARG A 756 22.00 32.51 11.51
#